data_AF-A0A538P2S5-F1
#
_entry.id   AF-A0A538P2S5-F1
#
_cell.length_a   1.000
_cell.length_b   1.000
_cell.length_c   1.000
_cell.angle_alpha   90.00
_cell.angle_beta   90.00
_cell.angle_gamma   90.00
#
_symmetry.space_group_name_H-M   'P 1'
#
loop_
_entity.id
_entity.type
_entity.pdbx_description
1 polymer ?
#
loop_
_entity_poly.entity_id
_entity_poly.type
_entity_poly.pdbx_seq_one_letter_code
_entity_poly.pdbx_strand_id
1 'polypeptide(L)'
;FGFTCGVEWLAAEKILVHGCSGLAWGIKENILRELAQLNRLLSDHPSFFDGAKLTRLSPADSPVFALQRVSADGRDAVLVLINTDVEKPNAISFSRDALESVPEFSFDNTLDLLDQPAPKNKQSNDGKTTFTLNPGACYCLAPATQTRQSSGNAYRRARAQAAWAIGALGEILDPEEIGSHDWRALAGRVERDPKSFLASIARLDKKPDLLAALDQAAAQKKFPQVVTWSLIDRRRVTLAPPNHWLLVQDTVPFCVTLRFGLGETAWHARSIAVQDAQFACFPPRAKAGDAELVAERYGITEQRVMGAIRFLHAEVGGVGGAIRTIQEGPDSKPQTHTPRPSDLVLLTNGIGGMARMCVDLGRITSKYDCLLGANLNPRVPVDRHIFAKRIRVWANANGFISALNADNLAAFEPGPPACWQFAPNAGDGRVSEIEMVAEMPQGQNTTVVRFRRGRDSGCPVPDSKSEGRESEETVERALARVRLVVRVDIEDRNFHWETKRNGAADHHFSANTGLLPDRQGFLFAPAPDRQLRVSAGAGVFHSEPEWCENIPHPVEASRGQVASGDAYSPGWFDLPLGEAETVTLVVTAEKEISIPPPTPPLEGRGTSIAARPRSGAVEGRGVGSTDKAAQPDSFLLRLSKAAEAFVVRRGDGKTVIAGYPWFLDWGRDTLICARGLLAAGMVEEVKQILVTFARFEENGTLPNTIHGDNASNRDTSDAPLWFGMVCEEMAEIVRGQSAAAPRPATKIRGAVEGVASGQNFYSTVVNERGRTIGEVLRSIAAHYRDGTPNRIRMDAASGLIWSPSHFTWMDTNFPAGTPREGYPIEIQVLWIRLLRQLERIGGDAGGESWAALANRAEASLQQYFWLENRGYFADLLIGGPGKPASGAVVDTALRSNYLFAVSLGLVSGERAQKSVEAALQYLVVPGALRSLAPLTVSPPLPIHDPTGRLLNNPVEPYFGRYEGDEDTRRKPAYHNGTAWTWTFPVFCEALARAWDFSQEAVAAAKAYLGSMERLLDEGCLGQIPEILDGDAPHWQRGCDAQAWGVTEALRVWSILKERA
;
A
#
# COMPACT_ATOMS: atom_id res chain seq x y z
N PHE A 1 35.70 -35.98 34.75
CA PHE A 1 34.47 -36.23 33.96
C PHE A 1 33.17 -35.87 34.71
N GLY A 2 32.95 -36.24 35.98
CA GLY A 2 31.68 -35.96 36.68
C GLY A 2 31.36 -34.49 37.03
N PHE A 3 32.30 -33.55 36.86
CA PHE A 3 32.25 -32.22 37.47
C PHE A 3 31.62 -31.10 36.62
N THR A 4 31.34 -31.31 35.33
CA THR A 4 30.83 -30.25 34.43
C THR A 4 29.30 -30.09 34.41
N CYS A 5 28.56 -30.84 35.24
CA CYS A 5 27.08 -30.92 35.17
C CYS A 5 26.32 -30.32 36.37
N GLY A 6 26.94 -29.44 37.18
CA GLY A 6 26.22 -28.72 38.25
C GLY A 6 25.83 -29.56 39.47
N VAL A 7 26.58 -30.63 39.75
CA VAL A 7 26.31 -31.56 40.87
C VAL A 7 27.02 -31.16 42.18
N GLU A 8 27.79 -30.07 42.17
CA GLU A 8 28.51 -29.55 43.34
C GLU A 8 27.57 -29.19 44.51
N TRP A 9 26.30 -28.92 44.23
CA TRP A 9 25.26 -28.62 45.22
C TRP A 9 24.90 -29.81 46.13
N LEU A 10 25.27 -31.03 45.74
CA LEU A 10 25.05 -32.25 46.51
C LEU A 10 26.30 -32.71 47.29
N ALA A 11 27.43 -32.03 47.14
CA ALA A 11 28.65 -32.37 47.84
C ALA A 11 28.57 -31.92 49.31
N ALA A 12 28.84 -32.83 50.24
CA ALA A 12 28.92 -32.50 51.67
C ALA A 12 30.19 -31.70 52.04
N GLU A 13 31.17 -31.62 51.14
CA GLU A 13 32.44 -30.92 51.33
C GLU A 13 32.69 -29.91 50.21
N LYS A 14 33.41 -28.82 50.53
CA LYS A 14 33.77 -27.78 49.55
C LYS A 14 34.84 -28.31 48.59
N ILE A 15 34.44 -28.56 47.34
CA ILE A 15 35.34 -29.02 46.29
C ILE A 15 35.92 -27.81 45.55
N LEU A 16 37.26 -27.75 45.42
CA LEU A 16 37.98 -26.63 44.81
C LEU A 16 38.08 -26.84 43.28
N VAL A 17 37.05 -26.42 42.55
CA VAL A 17 36.95 -26.63 41.09
C VAL A 17 37.69 -25.58 40.25
N HIS A 18 37.96 -24.40 40.81
CA HIS A 18 38.75 -23.35 40.16
C HIS A 18 40.23 -23.55 40.49
N GLY A 19 41.00 -24.13 39.56
CA GLY A 19 42.44 -24.39 39.74
C GLY A 19 42.94 -25.70 39.15
N CYS A 20 42.05 -26.61 38.74
CA CYS A 20 42.43 -27.79 37.95
C CYS A 20 42.82 -27.33 36.53
N SER A 21 44.12 -27.26 36.29
CA SER A 21 44.78 -26.92 35.04
C SER A 21 44.27 -27.77 33.87
N GLY A 22 43.70 -27.12 32.86
CA GLY A 22 43.35 -27.82 31.62
C GLY A 22 42.48 -27.07 30.61
N LEU A 23 42.02 -25.84 30.86
CA LEU A 23 41.11 -25.11 29.95
C LEU A 23 41.66 -23.75 29.48
N ALA A 24 42.99 -23.57 29.46
CA ALA A 24 43.61 -22.37 28.89
C ALA A 24 44.00 -22.58 27.42
N TRP A 25 43.70 -21.61 26.56
CA TRP A 25 44.13 -21.64 25.16
C TRP A 25 45.66 -21.69 25.07
N GLY A 26 46.20 -22.67 24.35
CA GLY A 26 47.65 -22.77 24.06
C GLY A 26 48.51 -23.59 25.05
N ILE A 27 47.95 -24.19 26.10
CA ILE A 27 48.70 -25.09 26.99
C ILE A 27 48.78 -26.52 26.44
N LYS A 28 49.92 -27.19 26.66
CA LYS A 28 50.21 -28.54 26.13
C LYS A 28 49.38 -29.65 26.79
N GLU A 29 49.11 -29.53 28.09
CA GLU A 29 48.22 -30.43 28.84
C GLU A 29 46.85 -29.77 28.97
N ASN A 30 45.88 -30.22 28.18
CA ASN A 30 44.55 -29.63 28.09
C ASN A 30 43.50 -30.72 27.86
N ILE A 31 42.32 -30.55 28.45
CA ILE A 31 41.18 -31.51 28.37
C ILE A 31 40.26 -31.28 27.15
N LEU A 32 40.64 -30.41 26.22
CA LEU A 32 39.86 -30.04 25.04
C LEU A 32 39.50 -31.25 24.16
N ARG A 33 40.38 -32.25 24.03
CA ARG A 33 40.11 -33.45 23.22
C ARG A 33 38.98 -34.26 23.83
N GLU A 34 39.06 -34.51 25.13
CA GLU A 34 38.10 -35.28 25.92
C GLU A 34 36.75 -34.56 25.93
N LEU A 35 36.74 -33.23 26.14
CA LEU A 35 35.52 -32.43 26.04
C LEU A 35 34.91 -32.46 24.64
N ALA A 36 35.73 -32.39 23.58
CA ALA A 36 35.24 -32.47 22.21
C ALA A 36 34.62 -33.83 21.89
N GLN A 37 35.18 -34.92 22.43
CA GLN A 37 34.63 -36.28 22.30
C GLN A 37 33.31 -36.43 23.05
N LEU A 38 33.23 -35.99 24.31
CA LEU A 38 31.98 -35.99 25.07
C LEU A 38 30.90 -35.16 24.40
N ASN A 39 31.24 -33.96 23.93
CA ASN A 39 30.28 -33.12 23.22
C ASN A 39 29.78 -33.79 21.94
N ARG A 40 30.65 -34.49 21.19
CA ARG A 40 30.25 -35.32 20.05
C ARG A 40 29.30 -36.44 20.46
N LEU A 41 29.61 -37.16 21.54
CA LEU A 41 28.78 -38.25 22.05
C LEU A 41 27.37 -37.76 22.44
N LEU A 42 27.31 -36.68 23.23
CA LEU A 42 26.06 -36.05 23.65
C LEU A 42 25.27 -35.47 22.47
N SER A 43 25.98 -34.97 21.47
CA SER A 43 25.38 -34.41 20.26
C SER A 43 24.86 -35.51 19.34
N ASP A 44 25.56 -36.61 19.16
CA ASP A 44 25.36 -37.46 17.99
C ASP A 44 24.75 -38.84 18.30
N HIS A 45 24.80 -39.31 19.55
CA HIS A 45 24.38 -40.67 19.89
C HIS A 45 22.96 -40.73 20.52
N PRO A 46 21.99 -41.48 19.95
CA PRO A 46 20.59 -41.52 20.40
C PRO A 46 20.36 -41.90 21.87
N SER A 47 21.20 -42.76 22.45
CA SER A 47 21.13 -43.12 23.88
C SER A 47 21.47 -41.96 24.83
N PHE A 48 21.90 -40.81 24.32
CA PHE A 48 22.14 -39.57 25.08
C PHE A 48 21.09 -38.48 24.78
N PHE A 49 20.12 -38.74 23.90
CA PHE A 49 19.01 -37.83 23.64
C PHE A 49 17.92 -37.95 24.70
N ASP A 50 16.90 -37.10 24.62
CA ASP A 50 15.78 -37.13 25.55
C ASP A 50 14.94 -38.41 25.42
N GLY A 51 14.31 -38.82 26.52
CA GLY A 51 13.56 -40.08 26.57
C GLY A 51 14.42 -41.34 26.58
N ALA A 52 15.75 -41.23 26.49
CA ALA A 52 16.64 -42.37 26.69
C ALA A 52 16.49 -42.92 28.12
N LYS A 53 16.30 -44.24 28.23
CA LYS A 53 16.17 -44.94 29.50
C LYS A 53 17.55 -45.17 30.10
N LEU A 54 17.76 -44.73 31.32
CA LEU A 54 18.96 -44.98 32.11
C LEU A 54 18.68 -46.04 33.16
N THR A 55 19.42 -47.15 33.13
CA THR A 55 19.31 -48.26 34.09
C THR A 55 20.65 -48.48 34.77
N ARG A 56 20.72 -48.49 36.10
CA ARG A 56 21.92 -48.90 36.83
C ARG A 56 21.96 -50.41 36.94
N LEU A 57 23.00 -51.03 36.37
CA LEU A 57 23.23 -52.48 36.41
C LEU A 57 24.12 -52.90 37.60
N SER A 58 24.89 -51.96 38.14
CA SER A 58 25.73 -52.15 39.32
C SER A 58 24.92 -52.05 40.63
N PRO A 59 25.26 -52.82 41.68
CA PRO A 59 24.78 -52.59 43.04
C PRO A 59 25.08 -51.18 43.53
N ALA A 60 24.28 -50.68 44.49
CA ALA A 60 24.38 -49.31 45.00
C ALA A 60 25.75 -48.98 45.60
N ASP A 61 26.36 -49.96 46.25
CA ASP A 61 27.64 -49.94 46.96
C ASP A 61 28.85 -50.35 46.09
N SER A 62 28.63 -50.69 44.82
CA SER A 62 29.72 -51.08 43.93
C SER A 62 30.67 -49.91 43.64
N PRO A 63 32.00 -50.11 43.73
CA PRO A 63 32.98 -49.09 43.33
C PRO A 63 33.05 -48.87 41.81
N VAL A 64 32.39 -49.74 41.03
CA VAL A 64 32.22 -49.59 39.58
C VAL A 64 30.76 -49.27 39.28
N PHE A 65 30.50 -48.05 38.81
CA PHE A 65 29.21 -47.68 38.24
C PHE A 65 29.06 -48.28 36.85
N ALA A 66 28.13 -49.21 36.73
CA ALA A 66 27.64 -49.70 35.44
C ALA A 66 26.25 -49.16 35.15
N LEU A 67 26.14 -48.41 34.06
CA LEU A 67 24.91 -47.77 33.60
C LEU A 67 24.62 -48.20 32.16
N GLN A 68 23.45 -48.78 31.94
CA GLN A 68 22.93 -49.00 30.60
C GLN A 68 22.11 -47.77 30.21
N ARG A 69 22.40 -47.21 29.03
CA ARG A 69 21.55 -46.20 28.41
C ARG A 69 20.95 -46.80 27.15
N VAL A 70 19.63 -46.75 27.03
CA VAL A 70 18.89 -47.23 25.86
C VAL A 70 18.18 -46.04 25.23
N SER A 71 18.26 -45.87 23.90
CA SER A 71 17.53 -44.83 23.17
C SER A 71 16.03 -44.94 23.42
N ALA A 72 15.29 -43.84 23.25
CA ALA A 72 13.86 -43.78 23.52
C ALA A 72 13.03 -44.83 22.73
N ASP A 73 13.52 -45.27 21.57
CA ASP A 73 12.88 -46.28 20.71
C ASP A 73 13.41 -47.72 20.93
N GLY A 74 14.36 -47.90 21.84
CA GLY A 74 14.94 -49.21 22.16
C GLY A 74 15.99 -49.74 21.19
N ARG A 75 16.34 -48.99 20.14
CA ARG A 75 17.16 -49.53 19.02
C ARG A 75 18.67 -49.40 19.22
N ASP A 76 19.12 -48.41 19.97
CA ASP A 76 20.53 -48.14 20.27
C ASP A 76 20.76 -48.17 21.78
N ALA A 77 21.85 -48.79 22.22
CA ALA A 77 22.23 -48.75 23.62
C ALA A 77 23.74 -48.67 23.82
N VAL A 78 24.11 -48.07 24.94
CA VAL A 78 25.49 -48.01 25.42
C VAL A 78 25.59 -48.51 26.85
N LEU A 79 26.71 -49.13 27.17
CA LEU A 79 27.10 -49.50 28.52
C LEU A 79 28.20 -48.55 29.00
N VAL A 80 27.88 -47.71 29.97
CA VAL A 80 28.83 -46.80 30.60
C VAL A 80 29.38 -47.47 31.85
N LEU A 81 30.70 -47.63 31.91
CA LEU A 81 31.42 -48.25 33.02
C LEU A 81 32.38 -47.22 33.63
N ILE A 82 32.22 -46.92 34.92
CA ILE A 82 33.03 -45.90 35.61
C ILE A 82 33.55 -46.49 36.92
N ASN A 83 34.87 -46.60 37.07
CA ASN A 83 35.49 -46.90 38.37
C ASN A 83 35.62 -45.59 39.15
N THR A 84 34.85 -45.43 40.22
CA THR A 84 34.90 -44.22 41.06
C THR A 84 36.06 -44.23 42.05
N ASP A 85 36.72 -45.38 42.23
CA ASP A 85 37.95 -45.50 43.02
C ASP A 85 39.14 -45.04 42.18
N VAL A 86 39.81 -43.97 42.62
CA VAL A 86 40.96 -43.37 41.93
C VAL A 86 42.29 -44.01 42.32
N GLU A 87 42.30 -44.93 43.29
CA GLU A 87 43.50 -45.60 43.79
C GLU A 87 43.58 -47.07 43.35
N LYS A 88 42.44 -47.77 43.25
CA LYS A 88 42.42 -49.22 43.01
C LYS A 88 41.66 -49.62 41.75
N PRO A 89 42.16 -50.63 41.01
CA PRO A 89 41.39 -51.26 39.96
C PRO A 89 40.26 -52.08 40.57
N ASN A 90 39.06 -51.96 40.01
CA ASN A 90 37.88 -52.70 40.46
C ASN A 90 37.26 -53.47 39.28
N ALA A 91 36.57 -54.58 39.58
CA ALA A 91 35.95 -55.42 38.57
C ALA A 91 34.43 -55.49 38.75
N ILE A 92 33.71 -55.63 37.64
CA ILE A 92 32.26 -55.85 37.62
C ILE A 92 31.90 -56.97 36.64
N SER A 93 30.97 -57.84 37.04
CA SER A 93 30.56 -59.01 36.26
C SER A 93 29.09 -58.95 35.89
N PHE A 94 28.78 -59.21 34.62
CA PHE A 94 27.40 -59.28 34.11
C PHE A 94 27.08 -60.69 33.66
N SER A 95 25.85 -61.18 33.89
CA SER A 95 25.35 -62.36 33.20
C SER A 95 25.11 -62.04 31.73
N ARG A 96 25.15 -63.07 30.86
CA ARG A 96 24.83 -62.93 29.43
C ARG A 96 23.47 -62.26 29.21
N ASP A 97 22.54 -62.48 30.14
CA ASP A 97 21.15 -62.01 30.05
C ASP A 97 20.96 -60.55 30.52
N ALA A 98 21.97 -59.94 31.16
CA ALA A 98 21.87 -58.62 31.79
C ALA A 98 21.61 -57.46 30.79
N LEU A 99 21.78 -57.70 29.49
CA LEU A 99 21.56 -56.73 28.41
C LEU A 99 20.52 -57.21 27.37
N GLU A 100 19.73 -58.26 27.67
CA GLU A 100 18.76 -58.91 26.75
C GLU A 100 17.76 -57.97 26.06
N SER A 101 17.57 -56.76 26.58
CA SER A 101 16.62 -55.79 26.02
C SER A 101 17.09 -55.08 24.75
N VAL A 102 18.32 -55.32 24.25
CA VAL A 102 18.87 -54.58 23.10
C VAL A 102 19.40 -55.53 22.02
N PRO A 103 18.85 -55.51 20.79
CA PRO A 103 19.30 -56.38 19.71
C PRO A 103 20.77 -56.14 19.33
N GLU A 104 21.57 -57.22 19.34
CA GLU A 104 22.99 -57.31 18.90
C GLU A 104 24.06 -56.73 19.85
N PHE A 105 23.71 -56.31 21.08
CA PHE A 105 24.74 -55.89 22.05
C PHE A 105 25.47 -57.12 22.62
N SER A 106 26.69 -57.39 22.14
CA SER A 106 27.56 -58.45 22.66
C SER A 106 28.76 -57.86 23.38
N PHE A 107 29.04 -58.34 24.59
CA PHE A 107 30.22 -57.95 25.35
C PHE A 107 31.55 -58.32 24.67
N ASP A 108 31.53 -59.26 23.73
CA ASP A 108 32.73 -59.77 23.07
C ASP A 108 33.19 -58.90 21.89
N ASN A 109 32.34 -57.97 21.43
CA ASN A 109 32.63 -57.10 20.28
C ASN A 109 32.14 -55.67 20.52
N THR A 110 32.54 -55.07 21.64
CA THR A 110 32.22 -53.67 21.98
C THR A 110 33.37 -52.73 21.66
N LEU A 111 33.05 -51.57 21.11
CA LEU A 111 33.95 -50.44 20.90
C LEU A 111 33.70 -49.39 21.98
N ASP A 112 34.74 -48.66 22.37
CA ASP A 112 34.60 -47.52 23.27
C ASP A 112 34.41 -46.22 22.48
N LEU A 113 33.32 -45.49 22.78
CA LEU A 113 32.96 -44.24 22.12
C LEU A 113 33.77 -43.02 22.61
N LEU A 114 34.67 -43.20 23.59
CA LEU A 114 35.63 -42.18 24.05
C LEU A 114 37.00 -42.34 23.37
N ASP A 115 37.11 -43.18 22.33
CA ASP A 115 38.31 -43.34 21.49
C ASP A 115 39.52 -43.92 22.27
N GLN A 116 39.24 -44.78 23.27
CA GLN A 116 40.25 -45.54 24.01
C GLN A 116 40.12 -47.05 23.76
N PRO A 117 41.16 -47.86 24.01
CA PRO A 117 41.03 -49.31 23.90
C PRO A 117 39.97 -49.83 24.87
N ALA A 118 39.02 -50.64 24.39
CA ALA A 118 37.98 -51.23 25.24
C ALA A 118 38.60 -51.98 26.45
N PRO A 119 37.94 -51.97 27.61
CA PRO A 119 38.47 -52.59 28.82
C PRO A 119 38.56 -54.09 28.61
N LYS A 120 39.67 -54.70 29.08
CA LYS A 120 39.83 -56.15 29.01
C LYS A 120 38.70 -56.83 29.76
N ASN A 121 38.03 -57.76 29.10
CA ASN A 121 37.03 -58.61 29.72
C ASN A 121 37.53 -60.06 29.82
N LYS A 122 36.94 -60.82 30.75
CA LYS A 122 37.14 -62.26 30.87
C LYS A 122 35.78 -62.92 30.99
N GLN A 123 35.54 -63.92 30.14
CA GLN A 123 34.37 -64.77 30.25
C GLN A 123 34.69 -65.93 31.21
N SER A 124 33.85 -66.13 32.21
CA SER A 124 33.96 -67.26 33.14
C SER A 124 33.10 -68.44 32.67
N ASN A 125 33.43 -69.64 33.14
CA ASN A 125 32.77 -70.90 32.74
C ASN A 125 31.27 -70.95 33.08
N ASP A 126 30.79 -70.06 33.94
CA ASP A 126 29.38 -69.86 34.30
C ASP A 126 28.64 -68.87 33.37
N GLY A 127 29.28 -68.45 32.27
CA GLY A 127 28.67 -67.58 31.24
C GLY A 127 28.63 -66.09 31.58
N LYS A 128 29.31 -65.65 32.65
CA LYS A 128 29.43 -64.23 33.01
C LYS A 128 30.62 -63.56 32.33
N THR A 129 30.45 -62.29 31.96
CA THR A 129 31.54 -61.46 31.43
C THR A 129 31.98 -60.45 32.49
N THR A 130 33.25 -60.51 32.88
CA THR A 130 33.84 -59.63 33.90
C THR A 130 34.73 -58.58 33.27
N PHE A 131 34.47 -57.31 33.55
CA PHE A 131 35.30 -56.17 33.16
C PHE A 131 36.16 -55.74 34.34
N THR A 132 37.47 -55.58 34.13
CA THR A 132 38.38 -54.99 35.12
C THR A 132 38.79 -53.60 34.66
N LEU A 133 38.48 -52.58 35.48
CA LEU A 133 38.73 -51.18 35.17
C LEU A 133 39.89 -50.66 36.02
N ASN A 134 40.79 -49.90 35.42
CA ASN A 134 41.86 -49.21 36.13
C ASN A 134 41.29 -48.15 37.10
N PRO A 135 42.09 -47.70 38.09
CA PRO A 135 41.67 -46.62 38.98
C PRO A 135 41.21 -45.38 38.19
N GLY A 136 40.03 -44.84 38.51
CA GLY A 136 39.45 -43.66 37.88
C GLY A 136 39.02 -43.81 36.40
N ALA A 137 39.07 -45.02 35.83
CA ALA A 137 38.79 -45.23 34.42
C ALA A 137 37.28 -45.14 34.09
N CYS A 138 36.97 -44.56 32.93
CA CYS A 138 35.61 -44.36 32.43
C CYS A 138 35.52 -44.85 30.97
N TYR A 139 34.55 -45.70 30.66
CA TYR A 139 34.32 -46.27 29.33
C TYR A 139 32.86 -46.08 28.93
N CYS A 140 32.61 -45.87 27.64
CA CYS A 140 31.28 -45.84 27.03
C CYS A 140 31.23 -46.85 25.87
N LEU A 141 30.78 -48.06 26.18
CA LEU A 141 30.83 -49.20 25.28
C LEU A 141 29.58 -49.29 24.40
N ALA A 142 29.78 -49.49 23.11
CA ALA A 142 28.73 -49.66 22.10
C ALA A 142 29.06 -50.83 21.15
N PRO A 143 28.07 -51.47 20.52
CA PRO A 143 28.31 -52.58 19.58
C PRO A 143 28.86 -52.09 18.22
N ALA A 144 28.71 -50.81 17.90
CA ALA A 144 29.23 -50.18 16.70
C ALA A 144 29.52 -48.69 16.96
N THR A 145 30.41 -48.08 16.16
CA THR A 145 30.69 -46.64 16.18
C THR A 145 29.65 -45.79 15.45
N GLN A 146 28.90 -46.38 14.50
CA GLN A 146 27.78 -45.74 13.80
C GLN A 146 26.44 -46.22 14.37
N THR A 147 25.52 -45.28 14.56
CA THR A 147 24.19 -45.51 15.13
C THR A 147 23.20 -45.96 14.06
N ARG A 148 22.10 -46.62 14.47
CA ARG A 148 21.09 -47.12 13.52
C ARG A 148 20.06 -46.07 13.08
N GLN A 149 19.93 -44.96 13.82
CA GLN A 149 19.11 -43.80 13.46
C GLN A 149 19.90 -42.70 12.73
N SER A 150 19.18 -41.78 12.10
CA SER A 150 19.69 -40.53 11.55
C SER A 150 20.60 -39.79 12.54
N SER A 151 21.71 -39.23 12.04
CA SER A 151 22.72 -38.50 12.81
C SER A 151 22.15 -37.45 13.77
N GLY A 152 22.91 -37.09 14.82
CA GLY A 152 22.48 -36.09 15.81
C GLY A 152 22.04 -34.75 15.24
N ASN A 153 22.53 -34.37 14.06
CA ASN A 153 22.07 -33.19 13.34
C ASN A 153 20.57 -33.26 12.98
N ALA A 154 20.09 -34.41 12.51
CA ALA A 154 18.68 -34.59 12.16
C ALA A 154 17.78 -34.50 13.40
N TYR A 155 18.21 -35.11 14.52
CA TYR A 155 17.49 -35.02 15.79
C TYR A 155 17.46 -33.58 16.33
N ARG A 156 18.59 -32.86 16.36
CA ARG A 156 18.65 -31.45 16.79
C ARG A 156 17.75 -30.56 15.93
N ARG A 157 17.77 -30.76 14.61
CA ARG A 157 16.92 -30.03 13.68
C ARG A 157 15.44 -30.27 13.97
N ALA A 158 15.02 -31.53 14.11
CA ALA A 158 13.64 -31.87 14.46
C ALA A 158 13.23 -31.28 15.82
N ARG A 159 14.12 -31.26 16.83
CA ARG A 159 13.84 -30.61 18.12
C ARG A 159 13.71 -29.10 18.00
N ALA A 160 14.56 -28.45 17.21
CA ALA A 160 14.45 -27.01 16.96
C ALA A 160 13.13 -26.66 16.26
N GLN A 161 12.70 -27.48 15.30
CA GLN A 161 11.41 -27.33 14.61
C GLN A 161 10.22 -27.54 15.54
N ALA A 162 10.26 -28.56 16.40
CA ALA A 162 9.22 -28.79 17.40
C ALA A 162 9.16 -27.65 18.43
N ALA A 163 10.32 -27.17 18.90
CA ALA A 163 10.38 -26.05 19.83
C ALA A 163 9.80 -24.77 19.20
N TRP A 164 10.11 -24.53 17.93
CA TRP A 164 9.52 -23.42 17.16
C TRP A 164 8.00 -23.57 17.01
N ALA A 165 7.51 -24.77 16.69
CA ALA A 165 6.07 -25.07 16.59
C ALA A 165 5.34 -24.82 17.92
N ILE A 166 5.91 -25.31 19.03
CA ILE A 166 5.36 -25.13 20.37
C ILE A 166 5.37 -23.65 20.78
N GLY A 167 6.45 -22.92 20.47
CA GLY A 167 6.52 -21.48 20.69
C GLY A 167 5.42 -20.73 19.95
N ALA A 168 5.19 -21.04 18.66
CA ALA A 168 4.12 -20.42 17.89
C ALA A 168 2.71 -20.80 18.41
N LEU A 169 2.51 -22.04 18.85
CA LEU A 169 1.26 -22.48 19.48
C LEU A 169 0.99 -21.73 20.80
N GLY A 170 2.03 -21.51 21.61
CA GLY A 170 1.94 -20.81 22.89
C GLY A 170 1.57 -19.33 22.80
N GLU A 171 1.59 -18.73 21.61
CA GLU A 171 1.10 -17.37 21.36
C GLU A 171 -0.43 -17.31 21.19
N ILE A 172 -1.08 -18.46 20.92
CA ILE A 172 -2.53 -18.56 20.65
C ILE A 172 -3.25 -19.42 21.68
N LEU A 173 -2.55 -20.42 22.24
CA LEU A 173 -3.09 -21.40 23.18
C LEU A 173 -2.37 -21.30 24.53
N ASP A 174 -3.12 -21.58 25.59
CA ASP A 174 -2.52 -21.80 26.91
C ASP A 174 -1.70 -23.10 26.92
N PRO A 175 -0.61 -23.22 27.72
CA PRO A 175 0.21 -24.43 27.78
C PRO A 175 -0.58 -25.72 28.07
N GLU A 176 -1.65 -25.63 28.85
CA GLU A 176 -2.55 -26.74 29.17
C GLU A 176 -3.35 -27.21 27.96
N GLU A 177 -3.70 -26.30 27.04
CA GLU A 177 -4.47 -26.58 25.83
C GLU A 177 -3.62 -27.29 24.76
N ILE A 178 -2.30 -27.07 24.77
CA ILE A 178 -1.37 -27.76 23.86
C ILE A 178 -1.30 -29.27 24.17
N GLY A 179 -1.39 -29.64 25.46
CA GLY A 179 -1.48 -31.02 25.93
C GLY A 179 -0.29 -31.92 25.54
N SER A 180 -0.41 -33.22 25.80
CA SER A 180 0.58 -34.22 25.40
C SER A 180 0.38 -34.64 23.94
N HIS A 181 1.43 -34.57 23.14
CA HIS A 181 1.40 -34.95 21.72
C HIS A 181 2.78 -35.45 21.26
N ASP A 182 2.83 -36.12 20.10
CA ASP A 182 4.10 -36.50 19.50
C ASP A 182 4.80 -35.27 18.88
N TRP A 183 5.86 -34.80 19.52
CA TRP A 183 6.63 -33.66 19.05
C TRP A 183 7.28 -33.89 17.68
N ARG A 184 7.56 -35.14 17.28
CA ARG A 184 8.10 -35.45 15.95
C ARG A 184 7.07 -35.19 14.86
N ALA A 185 5.79 -35.39 15.16
CA ALA A 185 4.70 -35.09 14.25
C ALA A 185 4.54 -33.57 14.03
N LEU A 186 4.80 -32.74 15.06
CA LEU A 186 4.88 -31.28 14.90
C LEU A 186 6.09 -30.87 14.07
N ALA A 187 7.28 -31.39 14.40
CA ALA A 187 8.50 -31.14 13.62
C ALA A 187 8.31 -31.48 12.14
N GLY A 188 7.68 -32.62 11.84
CA GLY A 188 7.39 -33.05 10.47
C GLY A 188 6.43 -32.12 9.70
N ARG A 189 5.51 -31.42 10.38
CA ARG A 189 4.63 -30.42 9.76
C ARG A 189 5.42 -29.14 9.42
N VAL A 190 6.25 -28.67 10.35
CA VAL A 190 7.15 -27.52 10.13
C VAL A 190 8.15 -27.82 9.03
N GLU A 191 8.74 -29.01 9.01
CA GLU A 191 9.69 -29.46 7.99
C GLU A 191 9.07 -29.49 6.57
N ARG A 192 7.76 -29.79 6.49
CA ARG A 192 7.04 -29.81 5.22
C ARG A 192 6.78 -28.40 4.71
N ASP A 193 6.17 -27.57 5.54
CA ASP A 193 5.81 -26.20 5.18
C ASP A 193 5.53 -25.34 6.45
N PRO A 194 6.48 -24.48 6.87
CA PRO A 194 6.29 -23.64 8.03
C PRO A 194 5.21 -22.56 7.82
N LYS A 195 4.99 -22.10 6.58
CA LYS A 195 3.94 -21.10 6.26
C LYS A 195 2.56 -21.74 6.43
N SER A 196 2.36 -22.95 5.91
CA SER A 196 1.11 -23.69 6.07
C SER A 196 0.83 -24.04 7.54
N PHE A 197 1.87 -24.37 8.32
CA PHE A 197 1.74 -24.57 9.77
C PHE A 197 1.22 -23.29 10.47
N LEU A 198 1.84 -22.13 10.24
CA LEU A 198 1.40 -20.85 10.82
C LEU A 198 -0.02 -20.45 10.37
N ALA A 199 -0.36 -20.71 9.10
CA ALA A 199 -1.69 -20.45 8.58
C ALA A 199 -2.76 -21.36 9.23
N SER A 200 -2.38 -22.57 9.65
CA SER A 200 -3.27 -23.52 10.31
C SER A 200 -3.53 -23.16 11.77
N ILE A 201 -2.49 -22.74 12.51
CA ILE A 201 -2.65 -22.35 13.93
C ILE A 201 -3.54 -21.11 14.09
N ALA A 202 -3.53 -20.18 13.12
CA ALA A 202 -4.38 -18.98 13.16
C ALA A 202 -5.89 -19.29 13.12
N ARG A 203 -6.28 -20.53 12.80
CA ARG A 203 -7.67 -20.99 12.64
C ARG A 203 -7.97 -22.23 13.47
N LEU A 204 -7.12 -22.50 14.46
CA LEU A 204 -7.22 -23.72 15.23
C LEU A 204 -8.47 -23.65 16.11
N ASP A 205 -9.39 -24.59 15.89
CA ASP A 205 -10.50 -24.80 16.81
C ASP A 205 -9.98 -25.45 18.10
N LYS A 206 -10.49 -25.01 19.26
CA LYS A 206 -10.16 -25.62 20.55
C LYS A 206 -10.68 -27.07 20.58
N LYS A 207 -9.78 -28.05 20.42
CA LYS A 207 -10.09 -29.49 20.39
C LYS A 207 -9.13 -30.28 21.29
N PRO A 208 -9.57 -31.44 21.83
CA PRO A 208 -8.72 -32.26 22.70
C PRO A 208 -7.57 -32.97 21.96
N ASP A 209 -7.67 -33.17 20.64
CA ASP A 209 -6.57 -33.68 19.81
C ASP A 209 -6.02 -32.56 18.91
N LEU A 210 -4.89 -32.01 19.33
CA LEU A 210 -4.19 -30.92 18.64
C LEU A 210 -3.76 -31.30 17.22
N LEU A 211 -3.24 -32.51 17.01
CA LEU A 211 -2.68 -32.91 15.71
C LEU A 211 -3.80 -33.08 14.68
N ALA A 212 -4.92 -33.68 15.08
CA ALA A 212 -6.11 -33.78 14.23
C ALA A 212 -6.72 -32.40 13.94
N ALA A 213 -6.72 -31.49 14.91
CA ALA A 213 -7.20 -30.12 14.71
C ALA A 213 -6.33 -29.34 13.71
N LEU A 214 -5.00 -29.48 13.79
CA LEU A 214 -4.06 -28.88 12.83
C LEU A 214 -4.29 -29.42 11.41
N ASP A 215 -4.47 -30.74 11.24
CA ASP A 215 -4.72 -31.34 9.92
C ASP A 215 -6.06 -30.88 9.35
N GLN A 216 -7.08 -30.75 10.19
CA GLN A 216 -8.37 -30.22 9.76
C GLN A 216 -8.27 -28.74 9.36
N ALA A 217 -7.55 -27.92 10.14
CA ALA A 217 -7.35 -26.50 9.82
C ALA A 217 -6.59 -26.32 8.49
N ALA A 218 -5.55 -27.12 8.25
CA ALA A 218 -4.80 -27.13 7.00
C ALA A 218 -5.67 -27.50 5.78
N ALA A 219 -6.66 -28.38 5.96
CA ALA A 219 -7.55 -28.83 4.88
C ALA A 219 -8.59 -27.79 4.43
N GLN A 220 -8.90 -26.76 5.24
CA GLN A 220 -9.97 -25.80 4.98
C GLN A 220 -9.69 -24.82 3.81
N LYS A 221 -8.46 -24.79 3.26
CA LYS A 221 -8.04 -23.93 2.12
C LYS A 221 -8.46 -22.44 2.20
N LYS A 222 -8.67 -21.90 3.40
CA LYS A 222 -8.98 -20.47 3.62
C LYS A 222 -7.75 -19.56 3.36
N PHE A 223 -7.96 -18.25 3.30
CA PHE A 223 -6.91 -17.24 3.05
C PHE A 223 -5.82 -17.20 4.13
N PRO A 224 -4.55 -17.51 3.81
CA PRO A 224 -3.48 -17.69 4.81
C PRO A 224 -3.10 -16.38 5.47
N GLN A 225 -3.26 -16.29 6.80
CA GLN A 225 -2.90 -15.11 7.59
C GLN A 225 -1.41 -15.10 7.93
N VAL A 226 -0.56 -15.14 6.89
CA VAL A 226 0.90 -15.17 7.02
C VAL A 226 1.52 -14.27 5.95
N VAL A 227 2.34 -13.32 6.38
CA VAL A 227 3.15 -12.47 5.50
C VAL A 227 4.59 -12.97 5.54
N THR A 228 5.14 -13.28 4.37
CA THR A 228 6.55 -13.68 4.25
C THR A 228 7.43 -12.48 3.94
N TRP A 229 8.54 -12.36 4.64
CA TRP A 229 9.62 -11.41 4.37
C TRP A 229 10.90 -12.16 4.03
N SER A 230 11.60 -11.72 2.99
CA SER A 230 12.88 -12.25 2.53
C SER A 230 13.81 -11.11 2.10
N LEU A 231 15.04 -11.42 1.67
CA LEU A 231 16.01 -10.40 1.25
C LEU A 231 15.53 -9.50 0.11
N ILE A 232 14.59 -9.95 -0.73
CA ILE A 232 14.03 -9.12 -1.80
C ILE A 232 13.18 -7.97 -1.24
N ASP A 233 12.62 -8.16 -0.04
CA ASP A 233 11.73 -7.21 0.63
C ASP A 233 12.48 -6.05 1.29
N ARG A 234 13.81 -6.13 1.41
CA ARG A 234 14.64 -5.04 1.95
C ARG A 234 14.48 -3.71 1.21
N ARG A 235 14.01 -3.76 -0.04
CA ARG A 235 13.79 -2.60 -0.91
C ARG A 235 12.38 -2.02 -0.81
N ARG A 236 11.47 -2.58 0.00
CA ARG A 236 10.10 -2.07 0.18
C ARG A 236 9.69 -2.03 1.65
N VAL A 237 8.63 -1.27 1.93
CA VAL A 237 7.89 -1.41 3.18
C VAL A 237 6.94 -2.60 3.04
N THR A 238 7.17 -3.66 3.81
CA THR A 238 6.33 -4.85 3.81
C THR A 238 5.11 -4.62 4.69
N LEU A 239 3.92 -4.85 4.14
CA LEU A 239 2.65 -4.63 4.82
C LEU A 239 2.20 -5.91 5.53
N ALA A 240 1.93 -5.80 6.84
CA ALA A 240 1.39 -6.87 7.67
C ALA A 240 -0.03 -6.51 8.13
N PRO A 241 -1.09 -7.14 7.56
CA PRO A 241 -2.45 -6.94 8.04
C PRO A 241 -2.62 -7.44 9.48
N PRO A 242 -3.68 -7.00 10.19
CA PRO A 242 -4.03 -7.54 11.50
C PRO A 242 -4.17 -9.06 11.46
N ASN A 243 -3.88 -9.71 12.59
CA ASN A 243 -3.97 -11.17 12.76
C ASN A 243 -3.03 -11.98 11.83
N HIS A 244 -2.08 -11.34 11.13
CA HIS A 244 -1.11 -12.05 10.30
C HIS A 244 0.20 -12.31 11.03
N TRP A 245 0.69 -13.54 10.93
CA TRP A 245 2.04 -13.90 11.31
C TRP A 245 3.04 -13.28 10.35
N LEU A 246 4.20 -12.86 10.85
CA LEU A 246 5.33 -12.45 10.02
C LEU A 246 6.35 -13.59 9.98
N LEU A 247 6.54 -14.20 8.81
CA LEU A 247 7.50 -15.27 8.57
C LEU A 247 8.72 -14.69 7.83
N VAL A 248 9.89 -14.75 8.45
CA VAL A 248 11.16 -14.26 7.89
C VAL A 248 11.92 -15.45 7.32
N GLN A 249 12.41 -15.34 6.08
CA GLN A 249 13.12 -16.40 5.36
C GLN A 249 14.45 -15.94 4.78
N ASP A 250 15.48 -16.79 4.88
CA ASP A 250 16.79 -16.64 4.23
C ASP A 250 17.39 -18.03 3.86
N THR A 251 18.51 -18.05 3.15
CA THR A 251 19.27 -19.28 2.83
C THR A 251 20.37 -19.59 3.86
N VAL A 252 20.71 -18.63 4.73
CA VAL A 252 21.74 -18.76 5.77
C VAL A 252 21.14 -18.57 7.16
N PRO A 253 21.72 -19.14 8.23
CA PRO A 253 21.20 -18.95 9.59
C PRO A 253 21.23 -17.48 10.01
N PHE A 254 20.22 -17.01 10.74
CA PHE A 254 20.13 -15.62 11.18
C PHE A 254 19.43 -15.46 12.55
N CYS A 255 19.70 -14.33 13.19
CA CYS A 255 18.87 -13.75 14.24
C CYS A 255 18.15 -12.53 13.67
N VAL A 256 16.88 -12.34 14.01
CA VAL A 256 16.08 -11.20 13.52
C VAL A 256 15.49 -10.45 14.69
N THR A 257 15.50 -9.12 14.59
CA THR A 257 14.93 -8.20 15.58
C THR A 257 13.93 -7.28 14.91
N LEU A 258 12.73 -7.15 15.47
CA LEU A 258 11.79 -6.08 15.14
C LEU A 258 11.91 -4.95 16.17
N ARG A 259 12.22 -3.75 15.70
CA ARG A 259 12.32 -2.54 16.53
C ARG A 259 11.13 -1.64 16.26
N PHE A 260 10.48 -1.21 17.32
CA PHE A 260 9.32 -0.32 17.27
C PHE A 260 9.72 1.11 17.69
N GLY A 261 8.77 2.04 17.66
CA GLY A 261 8.99 3.42 18.10
C GLY A 261 9.38 3.54 19.58
N LEU A 262 9.75 4.76 19.99
CA LEU A 262 10.17 5.08 21.37
C LEU A 262 9.17 4.55 22.41
N GLY A 263 9.67 3.76 23.36
CA GLY A 263 8.90 3.21 24.49
C GLY A 263 8.34 1.80 24.28
N GLU A 264 8.49 1.18 23.10
CA GLU A 264 8.05 -0.19 22.84
C GLU A 264 9.21 -1.20 22.83
N THR A 265 9.01 -2.35 23.47
CA THR A 265 10.02 -3.42 23.56
C THR A 265 10.23 -4.10 22.21
N ALA A 266 11.48 -4.21 21.77
CA ALA A 266 11.84 -4.93 20.55
C ALA A 266 11.54 -6.43 20.67
N TRP A 267 11.17 -7.06 19.55
CA TRP A 267 10.96 -8.50 19.49
C TRP A 267 12.14 -9.19 18.84
N HIS A 268 12.51 -10.38 19.32
CA HIS A 268 13.66 -11.13 18.83
C HIS A 268 13.26 -12.56 18.47
N ALA A 269 13.78 -13.05 17.36
CA ALA A 269 13.61 -14.44 16.95
C ALA A 269 14.90 -14.98 16.32
N ARG A 270 15.11 -16.30 16.43
CA ARG A 270 16.24 -17.01 15.82
C ARG A 270 15.74 -17.97 14.75
N SER A 271 16.49 -18.07 13.65
CA SER A 271 16.10 -18.96 12.56
C SER A 271 16.26 -20.44 12.94
N ILE A 272 15.40 -21.26 12.37
CA ILE A 272 15.49 -22.73 12.36
C ILE A 272 15.69 -23.23 10.92
N ALA A 273 16.41 -24.35 10.78
CA ALA A 273 16.61 -24.99 9.49
C ALA A 273 15.34 -25.76 9.07
N VAL A 274 14.84 -25.49 7.87
CA VAL A 274 13.76 -26.24 7.22
C VAL A 274 14.12 -26.40 5.75
N GLN A 275 14.13 -27.64 5.28
CA GLN A 275 14.70 -28.03 3.99
C GLN A 275 16.09 -27.40 3.79
N ASP A 276 16.25 -26.62 2.72
CA ASP A 276 17.48 -25.90 2.36
C ASP A 276 17.42 -24.40 2.73
N ALA A 277 16.48 -24.00 3.59
CA ALA A 277 16.24 -22.63 3.99
C ALA A 277 16.19 -22.46 5.52
N GLN A 278 16.15 -21.20 5.95
CA GLN A 278 16.14 -20.79 7.35
C GLN A 278 14.93 -19.90 7.60
N PHE A 279 14.20 -20.17 8.68
CA PHE A 279 12.95 -19.49 8.99
C PHE A 279 12.90 -19.00 10.44
N ALA A 280 12.40 -17.79 10.65
CA ALA A 280 12.01 -17.27 11.95
C ALA A 280 10.60 -16.66 11.84
N CYS A 281 9.87 -16.53 12.93
CA CYS A 281 8.55 -15.89 12.89
C CYS A 281 8.31 -14.95 14.06
N PHE A 282 7.36 -14.04 13.84
CA PHE A 282 6.78 -13.20 14.89
C PHE A 282 5.26 -13.36 14.90
N PRO A 283 4.64 -13.35 16.09
CA PRO A 283 3.20 -13.45 16.22
C PRO A 283 2.48 -12.23 15.62
N PRO A 284 1.17 -12.34 15.35
CA PRO A 284 0.39 -11.21 14.91
C PRO A 284 0.42 -10.05 15.91
N ARG A 285 0.48 -8.83 15.39
CA ARG A 285 0.45 -7.61 16.19
C ARG A 285 -0.92 -6.94 16.07
N ALA A 286 -1.56 -6.66 17.21
CA ALA A 286 -2.84 -5.95 17.25
C ALA A 286 -2.70 -4.43 17.00
N LYS A 287 -1.57 -3.84 17.42
CA LYS A 287 -1.29 -2.41 17.26
C LYS A 287 -0.70 -2.13 15.88
N ALA A 288 -1.36 -1.25 15.13
CA ALA A 288 -0.84 -0.73 13.87
C ALA A 288 0.39 0.19 14.09
N GLY A 289 1.21 0.32 13.06
CA GLY A 289 2.38 1.19 13.06
C GLY A 289 3.60 0.60 12.37
N ASP A 290 4.63 1.42 12.24
CA ASP A 290 5.87 1.03 11.57
C ASP A 290 6.85 0.33 12.52
N ALA A 291 7.63 -0.59 11.96
CA ALA A 291 8.71 -1.29 12.64
C ALA A 291 9.91 -1.47 11.70
N GLU A 292 11.11 -1.42 12.27
CA GLU A 292 12.35 -1.74 11.58
C GLU A 292 12.71 -3.21 11.83
N LEU A 293 12.87 -3.98 10.75
CA LEU A 293 13.37 -5.35 10.81
C LEU A 293 14.89 -5.34 10.61
N VAL A 294 15.63 -5.90 11.56
CA VAL A 294 17.09 -6.04 11.50
C VAL A 294 17.43 -7.53 11.53
N ALA A 295 17.98 -8.05 10.43
CA ALA A 295 18.44 -9.43 10.32
C ALA A 295 19.98 -9.50 10.40
N GLU A 296 20.49 -10.29 11.34
CA GLU A 296 21.90 -10.60 11.56
C GLU A 296 22.17 -12.03 11.07
N ARG A 297 22.81 -12.14 9.90
CA ARG A 297 23.05 -13.35 9.12
C ARG A 297 24.46 -13.89 9.40
N TYR A 298 24.59 -15.20 9.54
CA TYR A 298 25.83 -15.86 9.93
C TYR A 298 26.46 -16.63 8.76
N GLY A 299 27.80 -16.67 8.70
CA GLY A 299 28.54 -17.43 7.69
C GLY A 299 28.62 -16.78 6.30
N ILE A 300 28.29 -15.50 6.18
CA ILE A 300 28.32 -14.73 4.92
C ILE A 300 28.92 -13.33 5.13
N THR A 301 29.29 -12.64 4.04
CA THR A 301 29.88 -11.29 4.06
C THR A 301 28.86 -10.20 4.38
N GLU A 302 27.67 -10.23 3.78
CA GLU A 302 26.59 -9.27 4.06
C GLU A 302 25.82 -9.71 5.31
N GLN A 303 26.41 -9.45 6.47
CA GLN A 303 25.92 -9.96 7.76
C GLN A 303 24.70 -9.22 8.29
N ARG A 304 24.58 -7.91 8.07
CA ARG A 304 23.47 -7.12 8.63
C ARG A 304 22.60 -6.54 7.52
N VAL A 305 21.34 -6.92 7.51
CA VAL A 305 20.32 -6.45 6.55
C VAL A 305 19.18 -5.78 7.31
N MET A 306 18.66 -4.69 6.75
CA MET A 306 17.55 -3.93 7.32
C MET A 306 16.37 -3.92 6.36
N GLY A 307 15.16 -3.94 6.91
CA GLY A 307 13.90 -3.83 6.19
C GLY A 307 12.88 -3.04 6.98
N ALA A 308 11.82 -2.59 6.31
CA ALA A 308 10.73 -1.85 6.94
C ALA A 308 9.46 -2.70 6.90
N ILE A 309 8.77 -2.79 8.05
CA ILE A 309 7.47 -3.46 8.19
C ILE A 309 6.44 -2.41 8.63
N ARG A 310 5.25 -2.44 8.04
CA ARG A 310 4.10 -1.64 8.46
C ARG A 310 2.96 -2.55 8.85
N PHE A 311 2.63 -2.54 10.13
CA PHE A 311 1.43 -3.21 10.66
C PHE A 311 0.22 -2.33 10.38
N LEU A 312 -0.79 -2.88 9.69
CA LEU A 312 -1.96 -2.15 9.22
C LEU A 312 -3.08 -2.12 10.28
N HIS A 313 -4.02 -1.19 10.12
CA HIS A 313 -5.23 -1.11 10.95
C HIS A 313 -6.29 -2.13 10.52
N ALA A 314 -7.10 -2.58 11.48
CA ALA A 314 -8.26 -3.45 11.23
C ALA A 314 -9.48 -2.68 10.69
N GLU A 315 -9.64 -1.43 11.09
CA GLU A 315 -10.68 -0.52 10.60
C GLU A 315 -10.06 0.78 10.14
N VAL A 316 -10.56 1.33 9.03
CA VAL A 316 -10.15 2.62 8.49
C VAL A 316 -11.12 3.67 9.04
N GLY A 317 -10.62 4.77 9.61
CA GLY A 317 -11.47 5.88 10.06
C GLY A 317 -11.37 6.31 11.53
N GLY A 318 -10.14 6.40 12.08
CA GLY A 318 -9.92 6.91 13.44
C GLY A 318 -9.73 8.43 13.56
N VAL A 319 -9.49 9.17 12.47
CA VAL A 319 -9.06 10.58 12.58
C VAL A 319 -9.84 11.46 11.60
N GLY A 320 -11.01 11.91 12.04
CA GLY A 320 -11.85 12.84 11.30
C GLY A 320 -11.28 14.25 11.27
N GLY A 321 -10.95 14.73 10.07
CA GLY A 321 -11.45 16.00 9.50
C GLY A 321 -11.01 17.35 10.06
N ALA A 322 -10.46 17.45 11.27
CA ALA A 322 -9.99 18.72 11.82
C ALA A 322 -8.62 18.54 12.48
N ILE A 323 -7.58 19.03 11.81
CA ILE A 323 -6.22 19.00 12.34
C ILE A 323 -6.07 20.21 13.26
N ARG A 324 -6.36 20.01 14.56
CA ARG A 324 -6.16 21.04 15.58
C ARG A 324 -4.76 20.92 16.16
N THR A 325 -3.95 21.96 15.96
CA THR A 325 -2.65 22.08 16.62
C THR A 325 -2.85 22.91 17.88
N ILE A 326 -3.14 22.27 19.01
CA ILE A 326 -3.01 22.92 20.33
C ILE A 326 -1.98 22.13 21.14
N GLN A 327 -0.95 22.83 21.61
CA GLN A 327 -0.03 22.32 22.63
C GLN A 327 -0.79 22.13 23.94
N GLU A 328 -1.12 20.89 24.31
CA GLU A 328 -1.49 20.53 25.68
C GLU A 328 -0.86 19.17 26.07
N GLY A 329 -0.14 19.14 27.20
CA GLY A 329 0.13 17.94 28.02
C GLY A 329 1.24 16.97 27.55
N PRO A 330 2.14 16.49 28.44
CA PRO A 330 3.18 15.50 28.09
C PRO A 330 2.67 14.07 27.81
N ASP A 331 1.44 13.74 28.18
CA ASP A 331 0.98 12.36 28.18
C ASP A 331 -0.32 12.19 27.39
N SER A 332 -0.22 11.42 26.30
CA SER A 332 -1.24 11.03 25.30
C SER A 332 -1.43 11.97 24.09
N LYS A 333 -0.90 11.55 22.92
CA LYS A 333 -1.25 12.13 21.61
C LYS A 333 -1.93 11.09 20.72
N PRO A 334 -3.14 11.33 20.18
CA PRO A 334 -3.59 10.65 18.98
C PRO A 334 -2.72 11.07 17.78
N GLN A 335 -2.42 10.14 16.87
CA GLN A 335 -1.65 10.40 15.64
C GLN A 335 -2.49 11.21 14.63
N THR A 336 -2.61 12.52 14.83
CA THR A 336 -3.11 13.45 13.80
C THR A 336 -1.94 13.86 12.92
N HIS A 337 -1.97 13.55 11.62
CA HIS A 337 -0.96 14.02 10.67
C HIS A 337 -1.07 15.55 10.55
N THR A 338 -0.09 16.29 11.07
CA THR A 338 -0.01 17.74 10.86
C THR A 338 0.40 17.99 9.40
N PRO A 339 -0.33 18.82 8.62
CA PRO A 339 0.03 19.08 7.23
C PRO A 339 1.44 19.66 7.17
N ARG A 340 2.22 19.19 6.20
CA ARG A 340 3.54 19.73 5.94
C ARG A 340 3.39 21.08 5.23
N PRO A 341 4.33 22.02 5.41
CA PRO A 341 4.32 23.29 4.69
C PRO A 341 4.23 23.16 3.16
N SER A 342 4.77 22.08 2.60
CA SER A 342 4.75 21.78 1.16
C SER A 342 3.53 21.00 0.68
N ASP A 343 2.62 20.58 1.57
CA ASP A 343 1.39 19.93 1.14
C ASP A 343 0.48 20.94 0.42
N LEU A 344 -0.38 20.43 -0.46
CA LEU A 344 -1.12 21.20 -1.45
C LEU A 344 -2.62 21.04 -1.27
N VAL A 345 -3.33 22.11 -1.61
CA VAL A 345 -4.78 22.16 -1.81
C VAL A 345 -5.07 22.14 -3.29
N LEU A 346 -6.08 21.37 -3.69
CA LEU A 346 -6.66 21.42 -5.03
C LEU A 346 -8.12 21.87 -4.96
N LEU A 347 -8.44 22.97 -5.64
CA LEU A 347 -9.80 23.41 -5.91
C LEU A 347 -10.04 23.32 -7.41
N THR A 348 -11.23 22.90 -7.82
CA THR A 348 -11.61 22.79 -9.24
C THR A 348 -12.99 23.40 -9.47
N ASN A 349 -13.27 23.77 -10.72
CA ASN A 349 -14.50 24.49 -11.07
C ASN A 349 -15.45 23.66 -11.96
N GLY A 350 -15.20 22.36 -12.17
CA GLY A 350 -16.05 21.50 -13.01
C GLY A 350 -16.04 21.83 -14.51
N ILE A 351 -15.16 22.74 -14.97
CA ILE A 351 -14.90 23.00 -16.40
C ILE A 351 -13.42 22.79 -16.76
N GLY A 352 -12.61 22.26 -15.84
CA GLY A 352 -11.20 21.95 -16.07
C GLY A 352 -10.21 23.02 -15.57
N GLY A 353 -10.70 24.14 -15.01
CA GLY A 353 -9.86 25.09 -14.28
C GLY A 353 -9.51 24.59 -12.87
N MET A 354 -8.45 25.15 -12.29
CA MET A 354 -7.96 24.78 -10.95
C MET A 354 -7.33 25.93 -10.18
N ALA A 355 -7.28 25.78 -8.87
CA ALA A 355 -6.35 26.47 -7.97
C ALA A 355 -5.57 25.40 -7.22
N ARG A 356 -4.24 25.51 -7.24
CA ARG A 356 -3.30 24.57 -6.63
C ARG A 356 -2.33 25.36 -5.74
N MET A 357 -2.60 25.37 -4.43
CA MET A 357 -1.95 26.24 -3.45
C MET A 357 -1.28 25.44 -2.34
N CYS A 358 -0.11 25.86 -1.87
CA CYS A 358 0.52 25.24 -0.69
C CYS A 358 -0.23 25.60 0.59
N VAL A 359 -0.18 24.71 1.58
CA VAL A 359 -0.62 24.98 2.96
C VAL A 359 0.14 26.17 3.54
N ASP A 360 1.47 26.22 3.32
CA ASP A 360 2.29 27.40 3.59
C ASP A 360 1.97 28.50 2.56
N LEU A 361 1.15 29.46 2.97
CA LEU A 361 0.57 30.44 2.06
C LEU A 361 1.66 31.27 1.35
N GLY A 362 1.60 31.30 0.01
CA GLY A 362 2.58 31.99 -0.82
C GLY A 362 3.84 31.18 -1.16
N ARG A 363 4.01 29.98 -0.59
CA ARG A 363 5.05 29.04 -1.01
C ARG A 363 4.76 28.46 -2.38
N ILE A 364 5.82 28.27 -3.17
CA ILE A 364 5.82 27.58 -4.45
C ILE A 364 6.82 26.43 -4.38
N THR A 365 6.41 25.27 -4.87
CA THR A 365 7.20 24.04 -5.00
C THR A 365 7.29 23.57 -6.46
N SER A 366 6.34 24.01 -7.30
CA SER A 366 6.29 23.65 -8.71
C SER A 366 5.83 24.81 -9.61
N LYS A 367 6.24 24.78 -10.88
CA LYS A 367 5.70 25.69 -11.90
C LYS A 367 4.17 25.59 -12.05
N TYR A 368 3.57 24.46 -11.66
CA TYR A 368 2.13 24.23 -11.74
C TYR A 368 1.33 24.77 -10.54
N ASP A 369 1.99 25.21 -9.47
CA ASP A 369 1.32 25.90 -8.36
C ASP A 369 0.71 27.21 -8.87
N CYS A 370 -0.56 27.44 -8.58
CA CYS A 370 -1.30 28.60 -9.05
C CYS A 370 -2.48 28.93 -8.12
N LEU A 371 -2.74 30.22 -7.94
CA LEU A 371 -3.99 30.72 -7.37
C LEU A 371 -5.14 30.61 -8.38
N LEU A 372 -4.85 30.74 -9.68
CA LEU A 372 -5.81 30.54 -10.77
C LEU A 372 -5.14 30.01 -12.04
N GLY A 373 -5.40 28.74 -12.35
CA GLY A 373 -5.18 28.12 -13.66
C GLY A 373 -6.51 27.97 -14.39
N ALA A 374 -6.75 28.81 -15.40
CA ALA A 374 -8.03 28.90 -16.09
C ALA A 374 -8.12 27.92 -17.27
N ASN A 375 -9.29 27.29 -17.47
CA ASN A 375 -9.64 26.70 -18.76
C ASN A 375 -10.35 27.75 -19.61
N LEU A 376 -9.65 28.33 -20.58
CA LEU A 376 -10.17 29.42 -21.40
C LEU A 376 -11.16 28.99 -22.50
N ASN A 377 -11.29 27.69 -22.78
CA ASN A 377 -12.28 27.21 -23.73
C ASN A 377 -13.65 27.02 -23.03
N PRO A 378 -14.74 27.64 -23.54
CA PRO A 378 -16.03 27.59 -22.87
C PRO A 378 -16.73 26.22 -22.98
N ARG A 379 -16.39 25.39 -23.97
CA ARG A 379 -17.10 24.14 -24.27
C ARG A 379 -16.34 22.90 -23.85
N VAL A 380 -15.03 22.87 -23.99
CA VAL A 380 -14.22 21.66 -23.78
C VAL A 380 -13.01 21.92 -22.88
N PRO A 381 -12.50 20.91 -22.17
CA PRO A 381 -11.24 21.04 -21.45
C PRO A 381 -10.08 21.33 -22.41
N VAL A 382 -9.28 22.36 -22.10
CA VAL A 382 -7.98 22.60 -22.72
C VAL A 382 -6.91 22.84 -21.67
N ASP A 383 -5.67 22.87 -22.12
CA ASP A 383 -4.50 23.27 -21.35
C ASP A 383 -4.76 24.51 -20.51
N ARG A 384 -4.41 24.44 -19.23
CA ARG A 384 -4.68 25.53 -18.30
C ARG A 384 -3.78 26.71 -18.61
N HIS A 385 -4.37 27.89 -18.58
CA HIS A 385 -3.65 29.15 -18.63
C HIS A 385 -3.41 29.65 -17.20
N ILE A 386 -2.14 29.82 -16.81
CA ILE A 386 -1.80 30.31 -15.47
C ILE A 386 -1.83 31.84 -15.48
N PHE A 387 -2.87 32.40 -14.86
CA PHE A 387 -3.02 33.85 -14.69
C PHE A 387 -2.46 34.34 -13.37
N ALA A 388 -2.74 33.62 -12.27
CA ALA A 388 -2.30 34.00 -10.93
C ALA A 388 -1.47 32.88 -10.34
N LYS A 389 -0.19 33.17 -10.05
CA LYS A 389 0.78 32.22 -9.50
C LYS A 389 0.54 31.98 -8.01
N ARG A 390 0.41 33.04 -7.22
CA ARG A 390 0.18 32.95 -5.77
C ARG A 390 -0.40 34.23 -5.21
N ILE A 391 -0.87 34.12 -3.97
CA ILE A 391 -1.18 35.24 -3.09
C ILE A 391 -0.15 35.31 -1.96
N ARG A 392 0.30 36.53 -1.60
CA ARG A 392 1.12 36.81 -0.42
C ARG A 392 0.36 37.75 0.49
N VAL A 393 0.30 37.44 1.78
CA VAL A 393 -0.51 38.20 2.74
C VAL A 393 0.32 38.53 3.97
N TRP A 394 0.29 39.79 4.40
CA TRP A 394 0.86 40.23 5.67
C TRP A 394 -0.25 40.85 6.52
N ALA A 395 -0.36 40.42 7.77
CA ALA A 395 -1.23 41.02 8.76
C ALA A 395 -0.47 42.06 9.58
N ASN A 396 -0.98 43.28 9.63
CA ASN A 396 -0.57 44.31 10.57
C ASN A 396 -1.61 44.36 11.70
N ALA A 397 -1.28 43.76 12.85
CA ALA A 397 -2.11 43.81 14.05
C ALA A 397 -1.42 44.72 15.08
N ASN A 398 -2.03 45.89 15.36
CA ASN A 398 -1.49 46.88 16.30
C ASN A 398 -0.05 47.35 16.02
N GLY A 399 0.37 47.40 14.76
CA GLY A 399 1.72 47.80 14.38
C GLY A 399 2.72 46.63 14.27
N PHE A 400 2.31 45.41 14.66
CA PHE A 400 3.11 44.21 14.47
C PHE A 400 2.75 43.56 13.13
N ILE A 401 3.74 43.51 12.23
CA ILE A 401 3.56 42.97 10.88
C ILE A 401 4.07 41.53 10.85
N SER A 402 3.20 40.58 10.48
CA SER A 402 3.53 39.17 10.30
C SER A 402 3.04 38.69 8.93
N ALA A 403 3.87 37.94 8.20
CA ALA A 403 3.40 37.23 7.01
C ALA A 403 2.47 36.09 7.45
N LEU A 404 1.32 35.90 6.79
CA LEU A 404 0.48 34.73 7.02
C LEU A 404 1.12 33.55 6.30
N ASN A 405 1.61 32.57 7.06
CA ASN A 405 2.42 31.46 6.56
C ASN A 405 2.38 30.28 7.56
N ALA A 406 3.18 29.24 7.33
CA ALA A 406 3.23 28.09 8.23
C ALA A 406 3.66 28.43 9.69
N ASP A 407 4.39 29.52 9.93
CA ASP A 407 4.89 29.89 11.27
C ASP A 407 3.78 30.34 12.22
N ASN A 408 2.66 30.82 11.68
CA ASN A 408 1.50 31.25 12.45
C ASN A 408 0.20 30.57 12.03
N LEU A 409 0.27 29.44 11.34
CA LEU A 409 -0.88 28.61 11.00
C LEU A 409 -1.32 27.78 12.21
N ALA A 410 -2.51 28.08 12.75
CA ALA A 410 -3.06 27.39 13.91
C ALA A 410 -3.84 26.13 13.51
N ALA A 411 -4.66 26.23 12.47
CA ALA A 411 -5.44 25.12 11.93
C ALA A 411 -5.63 25.26 10.42
N PHE A 412 -5.89 24.13 9.77
CA PHE A 412 -6.00 24.06 8.32
C PHE A 412 -6.99 22.97 7.88
N GLU A 413 -7.88 23.31 6.94
CA GLU A 413 -8.82 22.39 6.30
C GLU A 413 -8.67 22.48 4.77
N PRO A 414 -8.37 21.37 4.06
CA PRO A 414 -8.06 21.41 2.63
C PRO A 414 -9.25 21.70 1.71
N GLY A 415 -10.49 21.66 2.21
CA GLY A 415 -11.68 21.97 1.43
C GLY A 415 -12.12 20.91 0.42
N PRO A 416 -12.96 21.28 -0.56
CA PRO A 416 -13.50 22.63 -0.84
C PRO A 416 -14.64 23.06 0.13
N PRO A 417 -14.72 24.34 0.55
CA PRO A 417 -13.72 25.40 0.38
C PRO A 417 -12.51 25.17 1.31
N ALA A 418 -11.32 25.60 0.90
CA ALA A 418 -10.13 25.45 1.74
C ALA A 418 -10.07 26.57 2.78
N CYS A 419 -9.74 26.23 4.02
CA CYS A 419 -9.76 27.14 5.16
C CYS A 419 -8.43 27.14 5.90
N TRP A 420 -7.85 28.33 6.10
CA TRP A 420 -6.68 28.57 6.92
C TRP A 420 -7.10 29.39 8.14
N GLN A 421 -6.66 28.98 9.33
CA GLN A 421 -6.78 29.77 10.55
C GLN A 421 -5.38 30.19 10.99
N PHE A 422 -5.08 31.48 10.88
CA PHE A 422 -3.81 32.05 11.29
C PHE A 422 -3.92 32.77 12.64
N ALA A 423 -2.83 32.79 13.39
CA ALA A 423 -2.69 33.49 14.66
C ALA A 423 -1.45 34.42 14.64
N PRO A 424 -1.39 35.44 13.76
CA PRO A 424 -0.31 36.42 13.74
C PRO A 424 -0.19 37.19 15.07
N ASN A 425 1.04 37.61 15.38
CA ASN A 425 1.37 38.36 16.60
C ASN A 425 0.71 39.74 16.60
N ALA A 426 0.13 40.13 17.74
CA ALA A 426 -0.53 41.42 17.97
C ALA A 426 0.12 42.24 19.12
N GLY A 427 1.29 41.83 19.61
CA GLY A 427 2.04 42.46 20.70
C GLY A 427 1.70 41.90 22.09
N ASP A 428 2.61 42.07 23.06
CA ASP A 428 2.43 41.66 24.47
C ASP A 428 2.03 40.18 24.68
N GLY A 429 2.48 39.28 23.80
CA GLY A 429 2.12 37.86 23.83
C GLY A 429 0.69 37.56 23.32
N ARG A 430 0.00 38.55 22.76
CA ARG A 430 -1.33 38.39 22.15
C ARG A 430 -1.21 38.00 20.68
N VAL A 431 -2.24 37.33 20.18
CA VAL A 431 -2.41 37.00 18.76
C VAL A 431 -3.77 37.48 18.27
N SER A 432 -3.86 37.82 17.00
CA SER A 432 -5.13 38.09 16.32
C SER A 432 -5.51 36.89 15.47
N GLU A 433 -6.68 36.32 15.67
CA GLU A 433 -7.15 35.22 14.83
C GLU A 433 -7.64 35.74 13.48
N ILE A 434 -7.11 35.18 12.39
CA ILE A 434 -7.49 35.53 11.02
C ILE A 434 -7.82 34.26 10.25
N GLU A 435 -9.07 34.12 9.86
CA GLU A 435 -9.55 33.06 8.98
C GLU A 435 -9.43 33.51 7.52
N MET A 436 -8.82 32.67 6.68
CA MET A 436 -8.81 32.81 5.22
C MET A 436 -9.52 31.61 4.60
N VAL A 437 -10.53 31.86 3.76
CA VAL A 437 -11.26 30.82 3.02
C VAL A 437 -11.04 31.02 1.52
N ALA A 438 -10.62 29.98 0.80
CA ALA A 438 -10.47 30.01 -0.65
C ALA A 438 -11.40 28.97 -1.32
N GLU A 439 -12.09 29.40 -2.39
CA GLU A 439 -12.96 28.53 -3.18
C GLU A 439 -12.92 28.85 -4.67
N MET A 440 -13.24 27.86 -5.50
CA MET A 440 -13.51 28.05 -6.93
C MET A 440 -14.98 27.79 -7.21
N PRO A 441 -15.76 28.80 -7.63
CA PRO A 441 -17.15 28.61 -8.00
C PRO A 441 -17.31 27.66 -9.20
N GLN A 442 -18.34 26.81 -9.16
CA GLN A 442 -18.63 25.90 -10.25
C GLN A 442 -18.93 26.65 -11.56
N GLY A 443 -18.29 26.23 -12.64
CA GLY A 443 -18.48 26.78 -13.98
C GLY A 443 -17.73 28.07 -14.27
N GLN A 444 -16.91 28.59 -13.33
CA GLN A 444 -16.22 29.87 -13.49
C GLN A 444 -14.70 29.73 -13.31
N ASN A 445 -13.93 30.41 -14.15
CA ASN A 445 -12.48 30.59 -13.95
C ASN A 445 -12.21 31.70 -12.94
N THR A 446 -12.65 31.45 -11.71
CA THR A 446 -12.61 32.40 -10.60
C THR A 446 -12.10 31.71 -9.35
N THR A 447 -11.19 32.37 -8.63
CA THR A 447 -10.83 32.03 -7.25
C THR A 447 -11.29 33.15 -6.35
N VAL A 448 -12.12 32.82 -5.37
CA VAL A 448 -12.63 33.75 -4.35
C VAL A 448 -11.90 33.49 -3.05
N VAL A 449 -11.27 34.52 -2.49
CA VAL A 449 -10.58 34.48 -1.20
C VAL A 449 -11.30 35.40 -0.22
N ARG A 450 -11.74 34.87 0.92
CA ARG A 450 -12.39 35.66 1.98
C ARG A 450 -11.53 35.66 3.23
N PHE A 451 -11.34 36.84 3.79
CA PHE A 451 -10.66 37.04 5.07
C PHE A 451 -11.66 37.46 6.11
N ARG A 452 -11.65 36.81 7.27
CA ARG A 452 -12.50 37.15 8.42
C ARG A 452 -11.65 37.18 9.68
N ARG A 453 -11.89 38.17 10.55
CA ARG A 453 -11.25 38.22 11.86
C ARG A 453 -12.04 37.41 12.89
N GLY A 454 -11.36 36.54 13.63
CA GLY A 454 -11.89 35.82 14.78
C GLY A 454 -11.90 36.68 16.05
N ARG A 455 -12.20 36.09 17.23
CA ARG A 455 -12.11 36.84 18.50
C ARG A 455 -10.66 36.84 18.99
N ASP A 456 -10.18 37.97 19.48
CA ASP A 456 -8.84 38.06 20.08
C ASP A 456 -8.78 37.19 21.35
N SER A 457 -7.98 36.13 21.35
CA SER A 457 -7.74 35.29 22.54
C SER A 457 -6.76 35.99 23.47
N GLY A 458 -7.23 36.43 24.65
CA GLY A 458 -6.39 37.05 25.68
C GLY A 458 -6.98 38.26 26.41
N CYS A 459 -8.21 38.70 26.11
CA CYS A 459 -8.86 39.70 26.95
C CYS A 459 -9.38 39.04 28.25
N PRO A 460 -8.94 39.46 29.45
CA PRO A 460 -9.64 39.10 30.67
C PRO A 460 -11.05 39.69 30.56
N VAL A 461 -12.08 38.84 30.68
CA VAL A 461 -13.44 39.31 30.92
C VAL A 461 -13.37 40.10 32.23
N PRO A 462 -13.76 41.39 32.27
CA PRO A 462 -13.82 42.10 33.53
C PRO A 462 -14.87 41.40 34.39
N ASP A 463 -14.46 40.90 35.56
CA ASP A 463 -15.39 40.44 36.57
C ASP A 463 -16.44 41.54 36.78
N SER A 464 -17.70 41.18 36.57
CA SER A 464 -18.84 42.06 36.76
C SER A 464 -19.00 42.35 38.26
N LYS A 465 -18.17 43.24 38.83
CA LYS A 465 -18.27 43.85 40.17
C LYS A 465 -17.10 44.83 40.43
N SER A 466 -17.01 45.90 39.64
CA SER A 466 -16.34 47.12 40.11
C SER A 466 -17.01 48.34 39.51
N GLU A 467 -17.86 48.98 40.31
CA GLU A 467 -18.36 50.32 40.03
C GLU A 467 -17.19 51.31 40.18
N GLY A 468 -16.70 51.82 39.05
CA GLY A 468 -15.64 52.82 39.02
C GLY A 468 -15.58 53.46 37.65
N ARG A 469 -15.75 54.78 37.61
CA ARG A 469 -15.68 55.63 36.41
C ARG A 469 -14.36 55.41 35.66
N GLU A 470 -14.40 54.65 34.58
CA GLU A 470 -13.48 54.81 33.46
C GLU A 470 -14.29 55.10 32.20
N SER A 471 -13.85 56.14 31.49
CA SER A 471 -14.43 56.70 30.28
C SER A 471 -14.73 55.64 29.21
N GLU A 472 -15.82 55.82 28.47
CA GLU A 472 -16.16 55.07 27.26
C GLU A 472 -15.00 55.03 26.22
N GLU A 473 -14.01 55.94 26.31
CA GLU A 473 -12.77 55.94 25.53
C GLU A 473 -11.78 54.78 25.84
N THR A 474 -11.90 54.08 26.97
CA THR A 474 -10.95 53.03 27.37
C THR A 474 -11.34 51.65 26.84
N VAL A 475 -12.64 51.40 26.61
CA VAL A 475 -13.15 50.14 26.05
C VAL A 475 -12.86 50.06 24.54
N GLU A 476 -12.86 51.19 23.85
CA GLU A 476 -12.51 51.30 22.42
C GLU A 476 -11.01 51.04 22.13
N ARG A 477 -10.16 51.06 23.17
CA ARG A 477 -8.71 50.82 23.07
C ARG A 477 -8.27 49.36 23.17
N ALA A 478 -9.19 48.42 23.41
CA ALA A 478 -8.82 47.01 23.58
C ALA A 478 -8.96 46.14 22.32
N LEU A 479 -9.61 46.63 21.25
CA LEU A 479 -9.74 45.88 19.99
C LEU A 479 -8.53 46.15 19.09
N ALA A 480 -7.75 45.11 18.78
CA ALA A 480 -6.60 45.29 17.90
C ALA A 480 -7.02 45.90 16.55
N ARG A 481 -6.31 46.91 16.03
CA ARG A 481 -6.53 47.36 14.64
C ARG A 481 -5.80 46.40 13.73
N VAL A 482 -6.55 45.65 12.91
CA VAL A 482 -6.01 44.67 11.97
C VAL A 482 -6.19 45.17 10.55
N ARG A 483 -5.09 45.19 9.79
CA ARG A 483 -5.09 45.46 8.35
C ARG A 483 -4.32 44.34 7.65
N LEU A 484 -4.76 43.96 6.46
CA LEU A 484 -4.07 43.00 5.61
C LEU A 484 -3.46 43.71 4.41
N VAL A 485 -2.17 43.50 4.20
CA VAL A 485 -1.48 43.81 2.95
C VAL A 485 -1.50 42.56 2.08
N VAL A 486 -2.14 42.63 0.92
CA VAL A 486 -2.30 41.48 0.01
C VAL A 486 -1.67 41.77 -1.34
N ARG A 487 -0.80 40.87 -1.81
CA ARG A 487 -0.26 40.88 -3.18
C ARG A 487 -0.67 39.65 -3.95
N VAL A 488 -0.97 39.83 -5.24
CA VAL A 488 -1.26 38.74 -6.18
C VAL A 488 -0.17 38.76 -7.25
N ASP A 489 0.64 37.72 -7.27
CA ASP A 489 1.68 37.54 -8.28
C ASP A 489 1.04 36.86 -9.49
N ILE A 490 1.16 37.47 -10.67
CA ILE A 490 0.55 37.06 -11.94
C ILE A 490 1.58 36.56 -12.95
N GLU A 491 1.09 35.74 -13.87
CA GLU A 491 1.79 35.26 -15.07
C GLU A 491 0.83 35.31 -16.28
N ASP A 492 1.34 35.09 -17.49
CA ASP A 492 0.56 34.96 -18.72
C ASP A 492 1.18 33.83 -19.55
N ARG A 493 0.82 32.58 -19.24
CA ARG A 493 1.45 31.41 -19.86
C ARG A 493 0.57 30.16 -19.85
N ASN A 494 0.88 29.26 -20.77
CA ASN A 494 0.51 27.86 -20.65
C ASN A 494 1.22 27.25 -19.42
N PHE A 495 0.50 26.44 -18.65
CA PHE A 495 0.99 25.74 -17.46
C PHE A 495 2.25 24.88 -17.67
N HIS A 496 2.58 24.44 -18.89
CA HIS A 496 3.82 23.71 -19.19
C HIS A 496 5.06 24.60 -19.35
N TRP A 497 4.90 25.92 -19.47
CA TRP A 497 6.01 26.86 -19.71
C TRP A 497 6.37 27.61 -18.42
N GLU A 498 7.44 28.40 -18.46
CA GLU A 498 7.88 29.26 -17.35
C GLU A 498 7.91 30.73 -17.80
N THR A 499 7.51 31.63 -16.91
CA THR A 499 7.74 33.06 -17.11
C THR A 499 9.17 33.41 -16.68
N LYS A 500 9.86 34.20 -17.52
CA LYS A 500 11.19 34.76 -17.24
C LYS A 500 11.22 36.24 -17.53
N ARG A 501 11.79 37.01 -16.60
CA ARG A 501 11.92 38.46 -16.72
C ARG A 501 12.91 38.81 -17.84
N ASN A 502 12.45 39.66 -18.75
CA ASN A 502 13.25 40.30 -19.79
C ASN A 502 12.52 41.57 -20.25
N GLY A 503 13.14 42.38 -21.12
CA GLY A 503 12.54 43.64 -21.57
C GLY A 503 11.18 43.48 -22.29
N ALA A 504 10.94 42.35 -22.96
CA ALA A 504 9.64 42.07 -23.58
C ALA A 504 8.58 41.72 -22.55
N ALA A 505 8.93 40.93 -21.52
CA ALA A 505 8.04 40.63 -20.40
C ALA A 505 7.70 41.90 -19.59
N ASP A 506 8.69 42.76 -19.32
CA ASP A 506 8.49 44.05 -18.65
C ASP A 506 7.45 44.91 -19.41
N HIS A 507 7.62 45.06 -20.73
CA HIS A 507 6.67 45.78 -21.57
C HIS A 507 5.29 45.12 -21.60
N HIS A 508 5.25 43.79 -21.73
CA HIS A 508 4.01 43.01 -21.79
C HIS A 508 3.14 43.19 -20.55
N PHE A 509 3.71 43.01 -19.35
CA PHE A 509 2.93 43.15 -18.13
C PHE A 509 2.54 44.60 -17.85
N SER A 510 3.46 45.56 -18.06
CA SER A 510 3.16 46.97 -17.80
C SER A 510 2.15 47.58 -18.77
N ALA A 511 2.23 47.29 -20.07
CA ALA A 511 1.34 47.87 -21.07
C ALA A 511 -0.09 47.30 -21.02
N ASN A 512 -0.25 46.08 -20.51
CA ASN A 512 -1.54 45.39 -20.45
C ASN A 512 -2.19 45.41 -19.06
N THR A 513 -1.59 46.07 -18.07
CA THR A 513 -2.13 46.21 -16.71
C THR A 513 -2.68 47.62 -16.50
N GLY A 514 -3.92 47.72 -16.04
CA GLY A 514 -4.57 48.99 -15.71
C GLY A 514 -5.45 48.89 -14.46
N LEU A 515 -5.85 50.04 -13.90
CA LEU A 515 -6.76 50.09 -12.76
C LEU A 515 -8.20 49.74 -13.18
N LEU A 516 -8.94 49.12 -12.26
CA LEU A 516 -10.38 48.93 -12.45
C LEU A 516 -11.13 50.26 -12.18
N PRO A 517 -12.05 50.69 -13.06
CA PRO A 517 -12.74 51.98 -12.90
C PRO A 517 -13.76 51.99 -11.75
N ASP A 518 -14.46 50.88 -11.53
CA ASP A 518 -15.61 50.82 -10.60
C ASP A 518 -15.32 50.03 -9.30
N ARG A 519 -14.10 49.52 -9.13
CA ARG A 519 -13.72 48.67 -7.99
C ARG A 519 -12.25 48.87 -7.61
N GLN A 520 -11.92 48.54 -6.37
CA GLN A 520 -10.54 48.52 -5.90
C GLN A 520 -9.81 47.33 -6.51
N GLY A 521 -8.81 47.58 -7.37
CA GLY A 521 -7.99 46.53 -7.98
C GLY A 521 -7.50 46.85 -9.39
N PHE A 522 -7.13 45.81 -10.13
CA PHE A 522 -6.53 45.93 -11.46
C PHE A 522 -7.13 44.94 -12.47
N LEU A 523 -7.01 45.31 -13.75
CA LEU A 523 -7.28 44.50 -14.93
C LEU A 523 -5.96 44.26 -15.64
N PHE A 524 -5.65 43.01 -15.91
CA PHE A 524 -4.61 42.60 -16.84
C PHE A 524 -5.28 42.01 -18.08
N ALA A 525 -5.15 42.65 -19.24
CA ALA A 525 -5.88 42.28 -20.46
C ALA A 525 -4.98 42.27 -21.71
N PRO A 526 -4.07 41.28 -21.82
CA PRO A 526 -3.17 41.16 -22.97
C PRO A 526 -3.88 40.81 -24.29
N ALA A 527 -5.08 40.23 -24.25
CA ALA A 527 -5.87 39.92 -25.44
C ALA A 527 -7.39 39.82 -25.13
N PRO A 528 -8.29 39.89 -26.15
CA PRO A 528 -9.75 39.79 -25.94
C PRO A 528 -10.24 38.47 -25.33
N ASP A 529 -9.46 37.40 -25.51
CA ASP A 529 -9.67 36.04 -25.00
C ASP A 529 -8.81 35.73 -23.77
N ARG A 530 -7.91 36.63 -23.38
CA ARG A 530 -7.04 36.50 -22.19
C ARG A 530 -7.11 37.76 -21.35
N GLN A 531 -7.83 37.66 -20.25
CA GLN A 531 -7.93 38.74 -19.26
C GLN A 531 -8.00 38.16 -17.85
N LEU A 532 -7.48 38.93 -16.89
CA LEU A 532 -7.52 38.69 -15.46
C LEU A 532 -7.98 39.96 -14.77
N ARG A 533 -9.01 39.85 -13.94
CA ARG A 533 -9.49 40.91 -13.04
C ARG A 533 -9.20 40.49 -11.61
N VAL A 534 -8.56 41.36 -10.86
CA VAL A 534 -8.37 41.18 -9.42
C VAL A 534 -9.01 42.35 -8.71
N SER A 535 -9.98 42.08 -7.84
CA SER A 535 -10.70 43.13 -7.11
C SER A 535 -10.97 42.76 -5.66
N ALA A 536 -11.00 43.77 -4.79
CA ALA A 536 -11.38 43.62 -3.37
C ALA A 536 -12.72 44.31 -3.09
N GLY A 537 -13.50 43.72 -2.17
CA GLY A 537 -14.78 44.27 -1.73
C GLY A 537 -14.67 45.48 -0.78
N ALA A 538 -13.50 45.71 -0.21
CA ALA A 538 -13.18 46.83 0.69
C ALA A 538 -11.69 47.19 0.58
N GLY A 539 -11.28 48.32 1.16
CA GLY A 539 -9.89 48.76 1.20
C GLY A 539 -9.47 49.63 0.02
N VAL A 540 -8.17 49.66 -0.27
CA VAL A 540 -7.56 50.44 -1.37
C VAL A 540 -6.54 49.59 -2.11
N PHE A 541 -6.48 49.72 -3.44
CA PHE A 541 -5.40 49.15 -4.24
C PHE A 541 -4.32 50.19 -4.55
N HIS A 542 -3.06 49.85 -4.30
CA HIS A 542 -1.88 50.66 -4.58
C HIS A 542 -1.13 50.08 -5.78
N SER A 543 -1.02 50.85 -6.86
CA SER A 543 -0.31 50.46 -8.09
C SER A 543 1.21 50.60 -7.94
N GLU A 544 1.82 49.64 -7.25
CA GLU A 544 3.27 49.57 -7.02
C GLU A 544 3.82 48.24 -7.54
N PRO A 545 4.16 48.17 -8.84
CA PRO A 545 4.54 46.92 -9.47
C PRO A 545 5.92 46.43 -9.04
N GLU A 546 6.09 45.11 -8.92
CA GLU A 546 7.37 44.46 -8.65
C GLU A 546 7.52 43.12 -9.38
N TRP A 547 8.76 42.66 -9.54
CA TRP A 547 9.07 41.32 -10.00
C TRP A 547 9.53 40.44 -8.85
N CYS A 548 8.98 39.23 -8.78
CA CYS A 548 9.49 38.14 -7.94
C CYS A 548 10.35 37.23 -8.83
N GLU A 549 11.67 37.39 -8.78
CA GLU A 549 12.62 36.64 -9.61
C GLU A 549 13.12 35.37 -8.92
N ASN A 550 13.46 34.36 -9.70
CA ASN A 550 14.06 33.10 -9.26
C ASN A 550 13.24 32.35 -8.19
N ILE A 551 11.92 32.35 -8.32
CA ILE A 551 11.03 31.53 -7.49
C ILE A 551 11.40 30.06 -7.71
N PRO A 552 11.82 29.31 -6.67
CA PRO A 552 12.28 27.94 -6.84
C PRO A 552 11.17 26.97 -7.25
N HIS A 553 11.49 26.06 -8.15
CA HIS A 553 10.66 24.93 -8.59
C HIS A 553 11.38 23.59 -8.27
N PRO A 554 11.49 23.20 -6.98
CA PRO A 554 12.21 21.98 -6.58
C PRO A 554 11.65 20.70 -7.22
N VAL A 555 10.34 20.65 -7.51
CA VAL A 555 9.73 19.50 -8.20
C VAL A 555 10.28 19.35 -9.62
N GLU A 556 10.32 20.44 -10.40
CA GLU A 556 10.90 20.46 -11.74
C GLU A 556 12.41 20.19 -11.73
N ALA A 557 13.14 20.74 -10.75
CA ALA A 557 14.58 20.50 -10.58
C ALA A 557 14.88 19.00 -10.42
N SER A 558 14.09 18.28 -9.62
CA SER A 558 14.26 16.82 -9.42
C SER A 558 14.03 15.98 -10.69
N ARG A 559 13.41 16.57 -11.72
CA ARG A 559 13.09 15.94 -13.02
C ARG A 559 14.02 16.38 -14.15
N GLY A 560 15.08 17.13 -13.82
CA GLY A 560 15.97 17.72 -14.82
C GLY A 560 15.34 18.84 -15.66
N GLN A 561 14.24 19.44 -15.19
CA GLN A 561 13.57 20.58 -15.86
C GLN A 561 14.05 21.92 -15.28
N VAL A 562 13.55 23.03 -15.84
CA VAL A 562 13.88 24.38 -15.38
C VAL A 562 13.50 24.56 -13.91
N ALA A 563 14.51 24.81 -13.07
CA ALA A 563 14.41 24.78 -11.61
C ALA A 563 13.87 26.07 -10.97
N SER A 564 13.53 27.10 -11.75
CA SER A 564 12.97 28.36 -11.23
C SER A 564 12.19 29.14 -12.29
N GLY A 565 11.26 30.00 -11.85
CA GLY A 565 10.52 30.94 -12.70
C GLY A 565 10.41 32.32 -12.04
N ASP A 566 9.89 33.29 -12.79
CA ASP A 566 9.66 34.66 -12.31
C ASP A 566 8.17 35.01 -12.40
N ALA A 567 7.67 35.87 -11.52
CA ALA A 567 6.27 36.34 -11.55
C ALA A 567 6.19 37.86 -11.37
N TYR A 568 5.19 38.49 -11.98
CA TYR A 568 4.96 39.93 -11.90
C TYR A 568 3.86 40.24 -10.89
N SER A 569 4.05 41.22 -10.01
CA SER A 569 3.02 41.66 -9.05
C SER A 569 2.63 43.10 -9.38
N PRO A 570 1.43 43.38 -9.91
CA PRO A 570 0.99 44.72 -10.32
C PRO A 570 0.96 45.79 -9.21
N GLY A 571 0.80 45.37 -7.96
CA GLY A 571 0.57 46.27 -6.84
C GLY A 571 0.19 45.49 -5.59
N TRP A 572 -0.43 46.16 -4.63
CA TRP A 572 -0.89 45.55 -3.38
C TRP A 572 -2.21 46.16 -2.90
N PHE A 573 -2.99 45.37 -2.17
CA PHE A 573 -4.23 45.79 -1.53
C PHE A 573 -3.99 46.07 -0.05
N ASP A 574 -4.50 47.20 0.44
CA ASP A 574 -4.61 47.52 1.87
C ASP A 574 -6.05 47.27 2.32
N LEU A 575 -6.28 46.17 3.03
CA LEU A 575 -7.61 45.71 3.41
C LEU A 575 -7.83 45.93 4.92
N PRO A 576 -8.76 46.81 5.34
CA PRO A 576 -9.14 46.91 6.75
C PRO A 576 -9.93 45.66 7.15
N LEU A 577 -9.62 45.08 8.32
CA LEU A 577 -10.32 43.91 8.83
C LEU A 577 -10.90 44.19 10.24
N GLY A 578 -12.13 44.69 10.27
CA GLY A 578 -12.89 44.91 11.50
C GLY A 578 -13.24 43.60 12.21
N GLU A 579 -13.70 43.70 13.46
CA GLU A 579 -14.15 42.52 14.23
C GLU A 579 -15.38 41.90 13.56
N ALA A 580 -15.35 40.59 13.30
CA ALA A 580 -16.40 39.84 12.60
C ALA A 580 -16.74 40.33 11.18
N GLU A 581 -16.00 41.29 10.62
CA GLU A 581 -16.14 41.71 9.22
C GLU A 581 -15.45 40.70 8.29
N THR A 582 -15.99 40.56 7.08
CA THR A 582 -15.42 39.72 6.03
C THR A 582 -15.03 40.59 4.84
N VAL A 583 -13.77 40.51 4.43
CA VAL A 583 -13.28 41.14 3.19
C VAL A 583 -13.09 40.06 2.13
N THR A 584 -13.64 40.29 0.93
CA THR A 584 -13.55 39.35 -0.19
C THR A 584 -12.60 39.89 -1.26
N LEU A 585 -11.62 39.09 -1.66
CA LEU A 585 -10.78 39.28 -2.84
C LEU A 585 -11.23 38.30 -3.93
N VAL A 586 -11.47 38.80 -5.14
CA VAL A 586 -11.89 38.01 -6.30
C VAL A 586 -10.81 38.08 -7.37
N VAL A 587 -10.29 36.92 -7.77
CA VAL A 587 -9.32 36.74 -8.85
C VAL A 587 -10.02 35.97 -9.96
N THR A 588 -10.32 36.61 -11.09
CA THR A 588 -11.20 36.01 -12.10
C THR A 588 -10.75 36.29 -13.53
N ALA A 589 -10.88 35.28 -14.40
CA ALA A 589 -10.74 35.44 -15.85
C ALA A 589 -12.08 35.80 -16.56
N GLU A 590 -13.19 35.85 -15.81
CA GLU A 590 -14.51 36.17 -16.35
C GLU A 590 -14.62 37.65 -16.76
N LYS A 591 -15.44 37.92 -17.80
CA LYS A 591 -15.70 39.29 -18.27
C LYS A 591 -16.51 40.09 -17.29
N GLU A 592 -17.46 39.43 -16.62
CA GLU A 592 -18.32 40.01 -15.60
C GLU A 592 -18.02 39.38 -14.24
N ILE A 593 -17.96 40.21 -13.19
CA ILE A 593 -17.69 39.72 -11.84
C ILE A 593 -19.03 39.34 -11.19
N SER A 594 -19.38 38.06 -11.25
CA SER A 594 -20.39 37.50 -10.34
C SER A 594 -19.69 37.04 -9.06
N ILE A 595 -20.02 37.64 -7.91
CA ILE A 595 -19.55 37.16 -6.61
C ILE A 595 -20.63 36.23 -6.07
N PRO A 596 -20.42 34.91 -6.07
CA PRO A 596 -21.38 34.01 -5.44
C PRO A 596 -21.44 34.28 -3.93
N PRO A 597 -22.62 34.08 -3.30
CA PRO A 597 -22.72 34.11 -1.85
C PRO A 597 -21.73 33.09 -1.26
N PRO A 598 -21.17 33.33 -0.07
CA PRO A 598 -20.26 32.39 0.58
C PRO A 598 -20.92 31.02 0.67
N THR A 599 -20.23 29.99 0.16
CA THR A 599 -20.63 28.60 0.45
C THR A 599 -20.53 28.44 1.96
N PRO A 600 -21.63 28.13 2.67
CA PRO A 600 -21.55 27.92 4.12
C PRO A 600 -20.53 26.80 4.39
N PRO A 601 -19.70 26.90 5.44
CA PRO A 601 -18.91 25.76 5.89
C PRO A 601 -19.86 24.57 6.08
N LEU A 602 -19.38 23.35 5.83
CA LEU A 602 -20.13 22.11 6.07
C LEU A 602 -20.38 21.91 7.57
N GLU A 603 -21.18 22.76 8.22
CA GLU A 603 -21.62 22.58 9.61
C GLU A 603 -22.81 21.63 9.64
N GLY A 604 -22.55 20.36 9.98
CA GLY A 604 -23.59 19.34 10.02
C GLY A 604 -23.18 17.91 10.37
N ARG A 605 -22.14 17.71 11.20
CA ARG A 605 -22.00 16.56 12.13
C ARG A 605 -20.79 16.78 13.05
N GLY A 606 -20.95 17.65 14.05
CA GLY A 606 -19.94 17.86 15.09
C GLY A 606 -20.19 19.10 15.92
N THR A 607 -20.86 18.91 17.06
CA THR A 607 -20.86 19.79 18.26
C THR A 607 -21.44 21.21 18.16
N SER A 608 -22.69 21.38 18.58
CA SER A 608 -23.00 22.25 19.72
C SER A 608 -24.16 21.69 20.55
N ILE A 609 -23.85 21.31 21.78
CA ILE A 609 -24.82 21.12 22.86
C ILE A 609 -24.97 22.50 23.48
N ALA A 610 -26.09 23.20 23.23
CA ALA A 610 -26.78 24.04 24.21
C ALA A 610 -28.02 24.73 23.60
N ALA A 611 -29.12 24.63 24.34
CA ALA A 611 -30.33 25.46 24.29
C ALA A 611 -31.19 25.44 23.01
N ARG A 612 -32.05 24.42 22.89
CA ARG A 612 -33.35 24.58 22.20
C ARG A 612 -34.37 25.25 23.14
N PRO A 613 -35.28 26.10 22.62
CA PRO A 613 -36.39 26.63 23.40
C PRO A 613 -37.44 25.54 23.65
N ARG A 614 -37.98 25.55 24.87
CA ARG A 614 -39.07 24.66 25.32
C ARG A 614 -40.30 24.81 24.43
N SER A 615 -40.78 23.71 23.86
CA SER A 615 -42.16 23.61 23.38
C SER A 615 -42.74 22.22 23.65
N GLY A 616 -43.95 22.22 24.21
CA GLY A 616 -45.00 21.21 24.02
C GLY A 616 -44.79 19.83 24.63
N ALA A 617 -45.31 19.63 25.84
CA ALA A 617 -45.60 18.31 26.39
C ALA A 617 -46.65 17.57 25.54
N VAL A 618 -46.34 16.33 25.12
CA VAL A 618 -47.33 15.26 24.91
C VAL A 618 -46.65 13.93 25.25
N GLU A 619 -47.20 13.24 26.24
CA GLU A 619 -46.80 11.91 26.70
C GLU A 619 -47.26 10.81 25.72
N GLY A 620 -46.50 9.71 25.65
CA GLY A 620 -47.12 8.39 25.56
C GLY A 620 -46.50 7.37 24.59
N ARG A 621 -45.91 6.33 25.21
CA ARG A 621 -45.77 4.92 24.78
C ARG A 621 -44.57 4.55 23.90
N GLY A 622 -43.69 3.74 24.48
CA GLY A 622 -42.53 3.14 23.83
C GLY A 622 -42.80 1.75 23.24
N VAL A 623 -41.82 1.27 22.47
CA VAL A 623 -41.30 -0.11 22.31
C VAL A 623 -39.97 0.02 21.55
N GLY A 624 -38.99 -0.81 21.89
CA GLY A 624 -37.57 -0.62 21.57
C GLY A 624 -37.11 -0.85 20.12
N SER A 625 -35.99 -0.21 19.80
CA SER A 625 -34.96 -0.64 18.84
C SER A 625 -33.67 0.08 19.22
N THR A 626 -32.63 -0.65 19.61
CA THR A 626 -31.27 -0.13 19.76
C THR A 626 -30.62 -0.07 18.38
N ASP A 627 -31.06 0.85 17.52
CA ASP A 627 -30.32 1.22 16.32
C ASP A 627 -29.17 2.14 16.72
N LYS A 628 -28.00 1.54 17.01
CA LYS A 628 -26.72 2.26 16.96
C LYS A 628 -26.56 2.74 15.51
N ALA A 629 -26.97 3.98 15.23
CA ALA A 629 -26.73 4.61 13.93
C ALA A 629 -25.23 4.56 13.62
N ALA A 630 -24.83 3.70 12.68
CA ALA A 630 -23.45 3.55 12.25
C ALA A 630 -22.90 4.92 11.82
N GLN A 631 -21.73 5.29 12.35
CA GLN A 631 -21.03 6.46 11.86
C GLN A 631 -20.70 6.28 10.37
N PRO A 632 -20.78 7.35 9.56
CA PRO A 632 -20.47 7.26 8.14
C PRO A 632 -18.98 6.95 7.99
N ASP A 633 -18.69 5.97 7.15
CA ASP A 633 -17.34 5.54 6.78
C ASP A 633 -16.55 6.72 6.20
N SER A 634 -15.61 7.24 6.98
CA SER A 634 -14.89 8.47 6.66
C SER A 634 -14.01 8.30 5.42
N PHE A 635 -13.46 7.11 5.19
CA PHE A 635 -12.60 6.85 4.04
C PHE A 635 -13.38 6.86 2.74
N LEU A 636 -14.52 6.17 2.69
CA LEU A 636 -15.39 6.19 1.51
C LEU A 636 -15.88 7.61 1.18
N LEU A 637 -16.24 8.39 2.20
CA LEU A 637 -16.67 9.78 2.00
C LEU A 637 -15.55 10.66 1.43
N ARG A 638 -14.32 10.50 1.92
CA ARG A 638 -13.15 11.23 1.40
C ARG A 638 -12.87 10.88 -0.06
N LEU A 639 -12.91 9.60 -0.41
CA LEU A 639 -12.75 9.14 -1.79
C LEU A 639 -13.84 9.68 -2.73
N SER A 640 -15.10 9.72 -2.26
CA SER A 640 -16.21 10.28 -3.04
C SER A 640 -15.99 11.76 -3.35
N LYS A 641 -15.63 12.56 -2.34
CA LYS A 641 -15.30 13.98 -2.51
C LYS A 641 -14.11 14.19 -3.45
N ALA A 642 -13.09 13.34 -3.33
CA ALA A 642 -11.91 13.40 -4.17
C ALA A 642 -12.26 13.14 -5.65
N ALA A 643 -13.15 12.16 -5.93
CA ALA A 643 -13.57 11.79 -7.28
C ALA A 643 -14.35 12.92 -8.00
N GLU A 644 -15.16 13.68 -7.27
CA GLU A 644 -15.93 14.81 -7.81
C GLU A 644 -15.04 15.87 -8.47
N ALA A 645 -13.81 16.05 -7.99
CA ALA A 645 -12.89 17.07 -8.48
C ALA A 645 -12.52 16.92 -9.96
N PHE A 646 -12.63 15.70 -10.51
CA PHE A 646 -12.19 15.36 -11.86
C PHE A 646 -13.31 15.39 -12.91
N VAL A 647 -14.58 15.39 -12.50
CA VAL A 647 -15.72 15.36 -13.43
C VAL A 647 -15.97 16.75 -13.99
N VAL A 648 -15.79 16.91 -15.31
CA VAL A 648 -15.87 18.21 -15.97
C VAL A 648 -16.82 18.19 -17.17
N ARG A 649 -17.29 19.38 -17.55
CA ARG A 649 -18.11 19.58 -18.76
C ARG A 649 -17.30 19.33 -20.03
N ARG A 650 -17.92 18.67 -21.01
CA ARG A 650 -17.43 18.56 -22.39
C ARG A 650 -18.59 18.68 -23.38
N GLY A 651 -18.70 19.82 -24.05
CA GLY A 651 -19.87 20.17 -24.84
C GLY A 651 -21.13 20.11 -23.98
N ASP A 652 -22.12 19.35 -24.44
CA ASP A 652 -23.38 19.13 -23.72
C ASP A 652 -23.34 17.92 -22.77
N GLY A 653 -22.19 17.25 -22.67
CA GLY A 653 -21.96 16.07 -21.84
C GLY A 653 -20.88 16.28 -20.78
N LYS A 654 -20.34 15.16 -20.29
CA LYS A 654 -19.32 15.10 -19.25
C LYS A 654 -18.13 14.28 -19.72
N THR A 655 -16.98 14.59 -19.14
CA THR A 655 -15.73 13.85 -19.28
C THR A 655 -14.98 13.91 -17.95
N VAL A 656 -13.82 13.26 -17.88
CA VAL A 656 -12.97 13.24 -16.68
C VAL A 656 -11.61 13.84 -17.03
N ILE A 657 -11.17 14.82 -16.26
CA ILE A 657 -9.75 15.21 -16.24
C ILE A 657 -8.97 14.05 -15.62
N ALA A 658 -8.04 13.44 -16.37
CA ALA A 658 -7.31 12.27 -15.90
C ALA A 658 -6.50 12.56 -14.63
N GLY A 659 -5.94 13.77 -14.51
CA GLY A 659 -5.52 14.34 -13.24
C GLY A 659 -4.88 15.71 -13.31
N TYR A 660 -4.69 16.27 -12.13
CA TYR A 660 -4.15 17.59 -11.90
C TYR A 660 -2.72 17.52 -11.35
N PRO A 661 -1.77 18.29 -11.91
CA PRO A 661 -2.03 19.43 -12.78
C PRO A 661 -1.93 19.17 -14.29
N TRP A 662 -1.37 18.04 -14.75
CA TRP A 662 -0.87 17.91 -16.14
C TRP A 662 -1.88 17.51 -17.20
N PHE A 663 -2.84 16.65 -16.85
CA PHE A 663 -3.60 15.93 -17.87
C PHE A 663 -4.90 16.64 -18.22
N LEU A 664 -5.35 16.43 -19.45
CA LEU A 664 -6.71 16.71 -19.92
C LEU A 664 -7.57 15.46 -19.80
N ASP A 665 -8.61 15.35 -20.62
CA ASP A 665 -9.39 14.13 -20.72
C ASP A 665 -8.72 13.09 -21.61
N TRP A 666 -8.58 11.89 -21.04
CA TRP A 666 -8.02 10.70 -21.69
C TRP A 666 -9.10 9.63 -21.70
N GLY A 667 -9.33 8.99 -22.84
CA GLY A 667 -10.42 8.04 -23.01
C GLY A 667 -10.28 6.81 -22.13
N ARG A 668 -9.07 6.24 -22.07
CA ARG A 668 -8.76 5.13 -21.17
C ARG A 668 -9.07 5.49 -19.71
N ASP A 669 -8.45 6.55 -19.21
CA ASP A 669 -8.60 6.99 -17.82
C ASP A 669 -10.05 7.31 -17.49
N THR A 670 -10.75 8.03 -18.37
CA THR A 670 -12.16 8.40 -18.18
C THR A 670 -13.03 7.16 -18.01
N LEU A 671 -12.83 6.13 -18.84
CA LEU A 671 -13.63 4.91 -18.82
C LEU A 671 -13.27 4.01 -17.63
N ILE A 672 -12.01 3.96 -17.21
CA ILE A 672 -11.63 3.30 -15.95
C ILE A 672 -12.31 4.02 -14.77
N CYS A 673 -12.22 5.35 -14.73
CA CYS A 673 -12.81 6.17 -13.66
C CYS A 673 -14.33 6.01 -13.58
N ALA A 674 -15.01 5.90 -14.72
CA ALA A 674 -16.46 5.79 -14.78
C ALA A 674 -17.01 4.63 -13.94
N ARG A 675 -16.26 3.53 -13.80
CA ARG A 675 -16.63 2.40 -12.92
C ARG A 675 -16.73 2.81 -11.45
N GLY A 676 -15.74 3.58 -10.96
CA GLY A 676 -15.76 4.13 -9.62
C GLY A 676 -16.80 5.23 -9.44
N LEU A 677 -17.04 6.06 -10.46
CA LEU A 677 -18.10 7.06 -10.43
C LEU A 677 -19.49 6.41 -10.35
N LEU A 678 -19.72 5.28 -11.02
CA LEU A 678 -20.93 4.46 -10.85
C LEU A 678 -21.09 3.97 -9.41
N ALA A 679 -20.01 3.44 -8.81
CA ALA A 679 -20.02 2.99 -7.42
C ALA A 679 -20.26 4.15 -6.42
N ALA A 680 -19.85 5.37 -6.78
CA ALA A 680 -20.15 6.60 -6.02
C ALA A 680 -21.60 7.09 -6.19
N GLY A 681 -22.38 6.48 -7.09
CA GLY A 681 -23.76 6.86 -7.37
C GLY A 681 -23.93 7.95 -8.43
N MET A 682 -22.87 8.34 -9.14
CA MET A 682 -22.89 9.37 -10.20
C MET A 682 -23.40 8.80 -11.54
N VAL A 683 -24.57 8.16 -11.49
CA VAL A 683 -25.13 7.37 -12.60
C VAL A 683 -25.41 8.23 -13.83
N GLU A 684 -25.94 9.44 -13.67
CA GLU A 684 -26.25 10.31 -14.81
C GLU A 684 -25.01 10.96 -15.42
N GLU A 685 -24.01 11.32 -14.62
CA GLU A 685 -22.72 11.80 -15.11
C GLU A 685 -22.03 10.71 -15.95
N VAL A 686 -22.03 9.46 -15.47
CA VAL A 686 -21.46 8.33 -16.22
C VAL A 686 -22.25 8.06 -17.49
N LYS A 687 -23.58 8.15 -17.48
CA LYS A 687 -24.39 8.06 -18.70
C LYS A 687 -23.99 9.11 -19.73
N GLN A 688 -23.80 10.37 -19.29
CA GLN A 688 -23.34 11.46 -20.16
C GLN A 688 -21.92 11.20 -20.71
N ILE A 689 -21.02 10.64 -19.90
CA ILE A 689 -19.68 10.21 -20.32
C ILE A 689 -19.80 9.13 -21.40
N LEU A 690 -20.57 8.06 -21.17
CA LEU A 690 -20.74 6.97 -22.12
C LEU A 690 -21.35 7.44 -23.45
N VAL A 691 -22.36 8.31 -23.41
CA VAL A 691 -22.93 8.90 -24.63
C VAL A 691 -21.89 9.76 -25.36
N THR A 692 -21.07 10.52 -24.63
CA THR A 692 -20.00 11.34 -25.22
C THR A 692 -18.95 10.47 -25.92
N PHE A 693 -18.47 9.42 -25.26
CA PHE A 693 -17.48 8.51 -25.83
C PHE A 693 -18.04 7.63 -26.96
N ALA A 694 -19.30 7.22 -26.87
CA ALA A 694 -19.97 6.49 -27.94
C ALA A 694 -20.07 7.30 -29.24
N ARG A 695 -20.14 8.64 -29.16
CA ARG A 695 -20.10 9.53 -30.33
C ARG A 695 -18.73 9.60 -31.00
N PHE A 696 -17.65 9.30 -30.26
CA PHE A 696 -16.29 9.25 -30.82
C PHE A 696 -15.97 7.91 -31.49
N GLU A 697 -16.78 6.87 -31.28
CA GLU A 697 -16.51 5.57 -31.88
C GLU A 697 -16.56 5.65 -33.40
N GLU A 698 -15.49 5.12 -34.01
CA GLU A 698 -15.36 5.02 -35.46
C GLU A 698 -14.58 3.76 -35.79
N ASN A 699 -15.17 2.87 -36.58
CA ASN A 699 -14.57 1.60 -37.05
C ASN A 699 -13.90 0.79 -35.92
N GLY A 700 -14.59 0.72 -34.77
CA GLY A 700 -14.18 -0.01 -33.57
C GLY A 700 -13.17 0.69 -32.67
N THR A 701 -12.74 1.91 -32.99
CA THR A 701 -11.73 2.64 -32.21
C THR A 701 -12.36 3.77 -31.41
N LEU A 702 -11.71 4.11 -30.28
CA LEU A 702 -12.00 5.29 -29.46
C LEU A 702 -10.73 6.13 -29.29
N PRO A 703 -10.85 7.43 -29.01
CA PRO A 703 -9.70 8.28 -28.77
C PRO A 703 -8.99 7.90 -27.45
N ASN A 704 -7.66 7.96 -27.44
CA ASN A 704 -6.85 7.85 -26.23
C ASN A 704 -6.67 9.24 -25.58
N THR A 705 -5.95 10.16 -26.22
CA THR A 705 -5.84 11.54 -25.73
C THR A 705 -6.79 12.46 -26.48
N ILE A 706 -7.43 13.38 -25.75
CA ILE A 706 -8.32 14.38 -26.34
C ILE A 706 -7.79 15.77 -25.97
N HIS A 707 -7.46 16.58 -26.98
CA HIS A 707 -6.93 17.93 -26.78
C HIS A 707 -7.91 18.96 -27.32
N GLY A 708 -8.73 19.54 -26.43
CA GLY A 708 -9.84 20.39 -26.84
C GLY A 708 -10.79 19.61 -27.75
N ASP A 709 -10.98 20.06 -28.98
CA ASP A 709 -11.82 19.37 -29.99
C ASP A 709 -11.07 18.29 -30.79
N ASN A 710 -9.74 18.18 -30.63
CA ASN A 710 -8.95 17.18 -31.34
C ASN A 710 -8.99 15.82 -30.62
N ALA A 711 -9.72 14.86 -31.21
CA ALA A 711 -9.80 13.46 -30.77
C ALA A 711 -9.14 12.50 -31.79
N SER A 712 -8.12 12.96 -32.53
CA SER A 712 -7.49 12.16 -33.59
C SER A 712 -6.60 11.03 -33.07
N ASN A 713 -6.05 11.16 -31.86
CA ASN A 713 -5.22 10.12 -31.27
C ASN A 713 -6.12 8.94 -30.86
N ARG A 714 -6.00 7.82 -31.58
CA ARG A 714 -6.73 6.58 -31.36
C ARG A 714 -5.77 5.42 -31.07
N ASP A 715 -4.58 5.71 -30.54
CA ASP A 715 -3.54 4.73 -30.21
C ASP A 715 -3.84 4.05 -28.86
N THR A 716 -4.91 3.26 -28.83
CA THR A 716 -5.38 2.53 -27.66
C THR A 716 -6.10 1.25 -28.06
N SER A 717 -5.72 0.13 -27.46
CA SER A 717 -6.40 -1.16 -27.59
C SER A 717 -7.38 -1.43 -26.45
N ASP A 718 -7.21 -0.75 -25.32
CA ASP A 718 -7.96 -0.97 -24.08
C ASP A 718 -9.16 -0.03 -23.92
N ALA A 719 -9.12 1.21 -24.39
CA ALA A 719 -10.23 2.16 -24.18
C ALA A 719 -11.58 1.65 -24.74
N PRO A 720 -11.69 1.10 -25.98
CA PRO A 720 -12.95 0.52 -26.46
C PRO A 720 -13.45 -0.66 -25.61
N LEU A 721 -12.55 -1.43 -25.00
CA LEU A 721 -12.92 -2.57 -24.18
C LEU A 721 -13.34 -2.15 -22.77
N TRP A 722 -12.70 -1.12 -22.19
CA TRP A 722 -13.16 -0.46 -20.97
C TRP A 722 -14.54 0.16 -21.15
N PHE A 723 -14.83 0.76 -22.31
CA PHE A 723 -16.18 1.25 -22.64
C PHE A 723 -17.23 0.14 -22.54
N GLY A 724 -16.94 -1.05 -23.06
CA GLY A 724 -17.80 -2.23 -22.92
C GLY A 724 -18.06 -2.61 -21.45
N MET A 725 -16.98 -2.65 -20.65
CA MET A 725 -17.06 -2.96 -19.21
C MET A 725 -17.95 -1.98 -18.45
N VAL A 726 -17.81 -0.68 -18.67
CA VAL A 726 -18.66 0.33 -18.01
C VAL A 726 -20.11 0.23 -18.48
N CYS A 727 -20.34 -0.03 -19.78
CA CYS A 727 -21.70 -0.26 -20.29
C CYS A 727 -22.37 -1.48 -19.64
N GLU A 728 -21.60 -2.52 -19.33
CA GLU A 728 -22.08 -3.71 -18.62
C GLU A 728 -22.52 -3.38 -17.20
N GLU A 729 -21.64 -2.71 -16.44
CA GLU A 729 -21.91 -2.30 -15.06
C GLU A 729 -23.10 -1.32 -14.98
N MET A 730 -23.18 -0.35 -15.91
CA MET A 730 -24.31 0.57 -16.03
C MET A 730 -25.64 -0.16 -16.29
N ALA A 731 -25.63 -1.15 -17.20
CA ALA A 731 -26.83 -1.93 -17.50
C ALA A 731 -27.29 -2.81 -16.32
N GLU A 732 -26.37 -3.29 -15.48
CA GLU A 732 -26.69 -3.99 -14.24
C GLU A 732 -27.35 -3.08 -13.21
N ILE A 733 -26.81 -1.87 -13.01
CA ILE A 733 -27.38 -0.87 -12.10
C ILE A 733 -28.79 -0.48 -12.54
N VAL A 734 -28.99 -0.16 -13.82
CA VAL A 734 -30.31 0.24 -14.37
C VAL A 734 -31.33 -0.90 -14.25
N ARG A 735 -30.93 -2.16 -14.48
CA ARG A 735 -31.82 -3.33 -14.30
C ARG A 735 -32.19 -3.54 -12.83
N GLY A 736 -31.22 -3.40 -11.92
CA GLY A 736 -31.44 -3.50 -10.48
C GLY A 736 -32.40 -2.43 -9.94
N GLN A 737 -32.36 -1.21 -10.49
CA GLN A 737 -33.30 -0.14 -10.17
C GLN A 737 -34.73 -0.42 -10.66
N SER A 738 -34.89 -1.25 -11.71
CA SER A 738 -36.20 -1.62 -12.28
C SER A 738 -36.87 -2.80 -11.58
N ALA A 739 -36.18 -3.52 -10.69
CA ALA A 739 -36.66 -4.73 -10.03
C ALA A 739 -36.51 -4.64 -8.48
N ALA A 740 -37.59 -4.21 -7.80
CA ALA A 740 -37.84 -4.26 -6.34
C ALA A 740 -37.25 -3.16 -5.41
N ALA A 741 -38.01 -2.92 -4.33
CA ALA A 741 -37.88 -1.89 -3.30
C ALA A 741 -36.79 -2.15 -2.21
N PRO A 742 -36.77 -1.38 -1.11
CA PRO A 742 -35.69 -0.49 -0.70
C PRO A 742 -34.43 -1.20 -0.15
N ARG A 743 -33.24 -0.80 -0.61
CA ARG A 743 -31.99 -1.03 0.13
C ARG A 743 -31.89 -0.04 1.31
N PRO A 744 -31.33 -0.45 2.47
CA PRO A 744 -31.08 0.48 3.57
C PRO A 744 -30.04 1.52 3.15
N ALA A 745 -30.40 2.77 3.39
CA ALA A 745 -29.71 3.96 2.92
C ALA A 745 -28.34 4.15 3.57
N THR A 746 -27.26 4.10 2.78
CA THR A 746 -26.18 5.05 2.98
C THR A 746 -26.69 6.38 2.43
N LYS A 747 -27.25 7.22 3.31
CA LYS A 747 -27.72 8.57 2.97
C LYS A 747 -26.55 9.44 2.50
N ILE A 748 -26.21 9.36 1.21
CA ILE A 748 -25.64 10.47 0.46
C ILE A 748 -26.82 11.03 -0.34
N ARG A 749 -27.21 12.27 -0.04
CA ARG A 749 -28.44 12.89 -0.56
C ARG A 749 -28.29 13.16 -2.05
N GLY A 750 -29.14 12.53 -2.85
CA GLY A 750 -29.41 12.86 -4.25
C GLY A 750 -30.51 11.95 -4.77
N ALA A 751 -31.77 12.36 -4.63
CA ALA A 751 -32.88 11.66 -5.28
C ALA A 751 -32.75 11.89 -6.80
N VAL A 752 -32.48 10.84 -7.56
CA VAL A 752 -32.46 10.88 -9.02
C VAL A 752 -33.85 10.48 -9.52
N GLU A 753 -34.68 11.47 -9.79
CA GLU A 753 -35.83 11.31 -10.68
C GLU A 753 -35.31 11.39 -12.13
N GLY A 754 -35.39 10.31 -12.91
CA GLY A 754 -35.00 10.42 -14.34
C GLY A 754 -34.94 9.15 -15.18
N VAL A 755 -34.72 7.97 -14.60
CA VAL A 755 -34.67 6.74 -15.41
C VAL A 755 -36.07 6.13 -15.49
N ALA A 756 -36.74 6.30 -16.62
CA ALA A 756 -38.02 5.66 -16.90
C ALA A 756 -37.90 4.14 -16.67
N SER A 757 -38.69 3.63 -15.72
CA SER A 757 -38.77 2.21 -15.36
C SER A 757 -39.04 1.37 -16.61
N GLY A 758 -38.13 0.44 -16.93
CA GLY A 758 -38.30 -0.53 -18.02
C GLY A 758 -37.50 -0.30 -19.30
N GLN A 759 -36.68 0.76 -19.41
CA GLN A 759 -35.82 0.93 -20.59
C GLN A 759 -34.48 0.17 -20.49
N ASN A 760 -34.12 -0.53 -21.55
CA ASN A 760 -32.83 -1.19 -21.71
C ASN A 760 -31.74 -0.13 -21.94
N PHE A 761 -30.70 -0.05 -21.10
CA PHE A 761 -29.60 0.90 -21.28
C PHE A 761 -28.95 0.81 -22.68
N TYR A 762 -28.87 -0.39 -23.26
CA TYR A 762 -28.27 -0.61 -24.58
C TYR A 762 -29.06 0.03 -25.73
N SER A 763 -30.34 0.38 -25.54
CA SER A 763 -31.13 1.11 -26.54
C SER A 763 -31.01 2.63 -26.46
N THR A 764 -30.13 3.15 -25.59
CA THR A 764 -29.86 4.59 -25.50
C THR A 764 -29.29 5.10 -26.82
N VAL A 765 -29.96 6.10 -27.42
CA VAL A 765 -29.56 6.73 -28.68
C VAL A 765 -28.38 7.67 -28.44
N VAL A 766 -27.31 7.52 -29.23
CA VAL A 766 -26.05 8.26 -29.05
C VAL A 766 -25.90 9.42 -30.02
N ASN A 767 -26.55 9.40 -31.18
CA ASN A 767 -26.46 10.45 -32.19
C ASN A 767 -27.78 10.67 -32.95
N GLU A 768 -27.84 11.72 -33.75
CA GLU A 768 -29.03 12.10 -34.53
C GLU A 768 -29.47 11.04 -35.55
N ARG A 769 -28.57 10.12 -35.93
CA ARG A 769 -28.87 9.02 -36.86
C ARG A 769 -29.59 7.84 -36.19
N GLY A 770 -29.88 7.93 -34.90
CA GLY A 770 -30.55 6.87 -34.14
C GLY A 770 -29.64 5.72 -33.70
N ARG A 771 -28.32 5.85 -33.87
CA ARG A 771 -27.36 4.81 -33.44
C ARG A 771 -27.47 4.59 -31.93
N THR A 772 -27.44 3.36 -31.48
CA THR A 772 -27.59 2.98 -30.06
C THR A 772 -26.26 2.53 -29.44
N ILE A 773 -26.18 2.55 -28.10
CA ILE A 773 -25.03 2.00 -27.36
C ILE A 773 -24.77 0.53 -27.73
N GLY A 774 -25.81 -0.30 -27.86
CA GLY A 774 -25.66 -1.70 -28.26
C GLY A 774 -25.07 -1.88 -29.66
N GLU A 775 -25.38 -0.98 -30.60
CA GLU A 775 -24.76 -0.99 -31.94
C GLU A 775 -23.30 -0.53 -31.91
N VAL A 776 -22.94 0.39 -31.01
CA VAL A 776 -21.54 0.79 -30.78
C VAL A 776 -20.73 -0.39 -30.27
N LEU A 777 -21.22 -1.14 -29.28
CA LEU A 777 -20.53 -2.33 -28.75
C LEU A 777 -20.32 -3.40 -29.81
N ARG A 778 -21.35 -3.66 -30.65
CA ARG A 778 -21.23 -4.59 -31.78
C ARG A 778 -20.21 -4.12 -32.82
N SER A 779 -20.18 -2.81 -33.10
CA SER A 779 -19.17 -2.21 -33.98
C SER A 779 -17.76 -2.45 -33.47
N ILE A 780 -17.50 -2.18 -32.18
CA ILE A 780 -16.21 -2.44 -31.54
C ILE A 780 -15.82 -3.90 -31.70
N ALA A 781 -16.69 -4.84 -31.34
CA ALA A 781 -16.34 -6.25 -31.39
C ALA A 781 -16.12 -6.78 -32.82
N ALA A 782 -16.95 -6.35 -33.78
CA ALA A 782 -16.79 -6.74 -35.19
C ALA A 782 -15.45 -6.25 -35.76
N HIS A 783 -15.07 -5.00 -35.50
CA HIS A 783 -13.80 -4.46 -35.99
C HIS A 783 -12.58 -5.01 -35.24
N TYR A 784 -12.69 -5.37 -33.96
CA TYR A 784 -11.61 -6.10 -33.27
C TYR A 784 -11.41 -7.49 -33.88
N ARG A 785 -12.51 -8.17 -34.25
CA ARG A 785 -12.47 -9.46 -34.94
C ARG A 785 -11.85 -9.35 -36.34
N ASP A 786 -12.34 -8.41 -37.15
CA ASP A 786 -12.03 -8.29 -38.58
C ASP A 786 -10.75 -7.48 -38.85
N GLY A 787 -10.37 -6.62 -37.91
CA GLY A 787 -9.24 -5.70 -38.00
C GLY A 787 -9.69 -4.23 -38.00
N THR A 788 -9.09 -3.44 -37.12
CA THR A 788 -9.31 -1.99 -37.04
C THR A 788 -8.34 -1.22 -37.95
N PRO A 789 -8.63 0.05 -38.29
CA PRO A 789 -7.70 0.89 -39.07
C PRO A 789 -6.32 1.07 -38.43
N ASN A 790 -6.25 1.06 -37.09
CA ASN A 790 -5.02 1.14 -36.32
C ASN A 790 -4.38 -0.24 -36.04
N ARG A 791 -4.74 -1.27 -36.83
CA ARG A 791 -4.12 -2.60 -36.89
C ARG A 791 -4.39 -3.55 -35.70
N ILE A 792 -5.27 -3.19 -34.78
CA ILE A 792 -5.77 -4.12 -33.76
C ILE A 792 -6.58 -5.19 -34.48
N ARG A 793 -6.35 -6.46 -34.17
CA ARG A 793 -7.04 -7.55 -34.86
C ARG A 793 -7.01 -8.85 -34.07
N MET A 794 -7.96 -9.72 -34.35
CA MET A 794 -8.02 -11.05 -33.75
C MET A 794 -7.16 -12.08 -34.50
N ASP A 795 -6.51 -12.97 -33.75
CA ASP A 795 -5.99 -14.22 -34.26
C ASP A 795 -7.12 -15.26 -34.32
N ALA A 796 -7.50 -15.67 -35.54
CA ALA A 796 -8.65 -16.55 -35.75
C ALA A 796 -8.55 -17.89 -35.01
N ALA A 797 -7.35 -18.46 -34.92
CA ALA A 797 -7.13 -19.78 -34.32
C ALA A 797 -7.31 -19.76 -32.80
N SER A 798 -6.87 -18.69 -32.13
CA SER A 798 -6.95 -18.56 -30.67
C SER A 798 -8.17 -17.75 -30.20
N GLY A 799 -8.72 -16.88 -31.05
CA GLY A 799 -9.73 -15.88 -30.66
C GLY A 799 -9.16 -14.72 -29.84
N LEU A 800 -7.84 -14.63 -29.69
CA LEU A 800 -7.15 -13.58 -28.93
C LEU A 800 -6.90 -12.34 -29.79
N ILE A 801 -6.84 -11.17 -29.16
CA ILE A 801 -6.62 -9.87 -29.79
C ILE A 801 -5.14 -9.51 -29.79
N TRP A 802 -4.60 -9.31 -30.97
CA TRP A 802 -3.29 -8.73 -31.19
C TRP A 802 -3.35 -7.19 -31.08
N SER A 803 -2.42 -6.61 -30.33
CA SER A 803 -2.27 -5.18 -30.08
C SER A 803 -0.92 -4.67 -30.59
N PRO A 804 -0.88 -3.50 -31.26
CA PRO A 804 0.35 -2.77 -31.53
C PRO A 804 1.10 -2.38 -30.25
N SER A 805 2.36 -2.01 -30.43
CA SER A 805 3.19 -1.44 -29.36
C SER A 805 2.60 -0.12 -28.83
N HIS A 806 2.71 0.13 -27.53
CA HIS A 806 2.27 1.37 -26.85
C HIS A 806 0.75 1.64 -26.83
N PHE A 807 -0.09 0.65 -27.17
CA PHE A 807 -1.55 0.82 -27.19
C PHE A 807 -2.23 0.40 -25.87
N THR A 808 -1.48 -0.16 -24.94
CA THR A 808 -1.96 -0.49 -23.57
C THR A 808 -1.69 0.67 -22.62
N TRP A 809 -2.26 0.67 -21.43
CA TRP A 809 -1.95 1.66 -20.39
C TRP A 809 -0.46 1.79 -20.02
N MET A 810 0.36 0.77 -20.33
CA MET A 810 1.82 0.86 -20.22
C MET A 810 2.45 1.42 -21.50
N ASP A 811 2.16 2.68 -21.84
CA ASP A 811 2.35 3.27 -23.18
C ASP A 811 3.64 4.08 -23.40
N THR A 812 4.63 4.00 -22.51
CA THR A 812 5.88 4.76 -22.70
C THR A 812 6.57 4.48 -24.04
N ASN A 813 6.75 5.54 -24.83
CA ASN A 813 7.47 5.54 -26.10
C ASN A 813 8.67 6.50 -26.12
N PHE A 814 9.58 6.29 -27.07
CA PHE A 814 10.78 7.11 -27.33
C PHE A 814 11.53 7.60 -26.06
N PRO A 815 12.26 6.71 -25.35
CA PRO A 815 12.49 5.30 -25.71
C PRO A 815 11.31 4.39 -25.33
N ALA A 816 11.15 3.30 -26.08
CA ALA A 816 10.13 2.29 -25.80
C ALA A 816 10.49 1.53 -24.51
N GLY A 817 9.97 1.99 -23.37
CA GLY A 817 10.23 1.37 -22.07
C GLY A 817 9.44 0.07 -21.86
N THR A 818 8.22 0.01 -22.38
CA THR A 818 7.28 -1.12 -22.23
C THR A 818 6.45 -1.33 -23.49
N PRO A 819 7.04 -1.77 -24.61
CA PRO A 819 6.36 -1.80 -25.91
C PRO A 819 5.07 -2.63 -25.92
N ARG A 820 5.06 -3.80 -25.26
CA ARG A 820 3.90 -4.70 -25.15
C ARG A 820 3.15 -5.00 -26.46
N GLU A 821 3.89 -5.18 -27.55
CA GLU A 821 3.38 -5.63 -28.85
C GLU A 821 3.09 -7.14 -28.84
N GLY A 822 1.90 -7.55 -29.28
CA GLY A 822 1.48 -8.96 -29.27
C GLY A 822 0.10 -9.14 -28.66
N TYR A 823 -0.05 -10.05 -27.69
CA TYR A 823 -1.32 -10.33 -27.01
C TYR A 823 -1.22 -9.96 -25.51
N PRO A 824 -1.43 -8.70 -25.11
CA PRO A 824 -1.38 -8.29 -23.70
C PRO A 824 -2.54 -8.90 -22.92
N ILE A 825 -2.27 -9.40 -21.71
CA ILE A 825 -3.25 -10.21 -20.97
C ILE A 825 -4.56 -9.48 -20.64
N GLU A 826 -4.50 -8.21 -20.23
CA GLU A 826 -5.69 -7.44 -19.83
C GLU A 826 -6.60 -7.14 -21.03
N ILE A 827 -6.03 -6.97 -22.23
CA ILE A 827 -6.81 -6.83 -23.48
C ILE A 827 -7.64 -8.09 -23.71
N GLN A 828 -7.05 -9.26 -23.48
CA GLN A 828 -7.75 -10.54 -23.65
C GLN A 828 -8.90 -10.69 -22.65
N VAL A 829 -8.65 -10.31 -21.39
CA VAL A 829 -9.66 -10.35 -20.33
C VAL A 829 -10.85 -9.46 -20.68
N LEU A 830 -10.59 -8.20 -21.05
CA LEU A 830 -11.66 -7.25 -21.38
C LEU A 830 -12.38 -7.64 -22.67
N TRP A 831 -11.67 -8.21 -23.65
CA TRP A 831 -12.25 -8.75 -24.88
C TRP A 831 -13.24 -9.90 -24.59
N ILE A 832 -12.82 -10.88 -23.78
CA ILE A 832 -13.69 -12.00 -23.39
C ILE A 832 -14.92 -11.46 -22.66
N ARG A 833 -14.77 -10.47 -21.76
CA ARG A 833 -15.90 -9.82 -21.09
C ARG A 833 -16.87 -9.17 -22.08
N LEU A 834 -16.39 -8.42 -23.05
CA LEU A 834 -17.21 -7.82 -24.11
C LEU A 834 -17.97 -8.88 -24.92
N LEU A 835 -17.32 -9.99 -25.28
CA LEU A 835 -17.98 -11.08 -26.00
C LEU A 835 -19.12 -11.72 -25.18
N ARG A 836 -18.90 -11.97 -23.88
CA ARG A 836 -19.94 -12.48 -22.97
C ARG A 836 -21.08 -11.48 -22.78
N GLN A 837 -20.76 -10.19 -22.78
CA GLN A 837 -21.77 -9.13 -22.75
C GLN A 837 -22.63 -9.17 -24.02
N LEU A 838 -22.02 -9.27 -25.20
CA LEU A 838 -22.74 -9.34 -26.48
C LEU A 838 -23.56 -10.62 -26.62
N GLU A 839 -23.07 -11.75 -26.10
CA GLU A 839 -23.87 -12.99 -25.97
C GLU A 839 -25.18 -12.73 -25.20
N ARG A 840 -25.14 -12.00 -24.09
CA ARG A 840 -26.33 -11.65 -23.29
C ARG A 840 -27.25 -10.64 -23.98
N ILE A 841 -26.71 -9.67 -24.71
CA ILE A 841 -27.49 -8.64 -25.42
C ILE A 841 -28.17 -9.24 -26.66
N GLY A 842 -27.53 -10.23 -27.29
CA GLY A 842 -27.93 -10.79 -28.57
C GLY A 842 -27.65 -9.85 -29.75
N GLY A 843 -28.04 -10.31 -30.94
CA GLY A 843 -27.80 -9.63 -32.22
C GLY A 843 -26.91 -10.45 -33.14
N ASP A 844 -26.84 -10.01 -34.41
CA ASP A 844 -26.05 -10.70 -35.42
C ASP A 844 -24.55 -10.62 -35.11
N ALA A 845 -23.90 -11.79 -35.12
CA ALA A 845 -22.47 -11.92 -34.95
C ALA A 845 -21.75 -11.91 -36.30
N GLY A 846 -22.44 -11.89 -37.44
CA GLY A 846 -21.82 -11.85 -38.77
C GLY A 846 -20.91 -13.05 -39.06
N GLY A 847 -21.24 -14.23 -38.50
CA GLY A 847 -20.42 -15.44 -38.58
C GLY A 847 -20.60 -16.36 -37.37
N GLU A 848 -19.50 -16.74 -36.73
CA GLU A 848 -19.50 -17.51 -35.49
C GLU A 848 -20.18 -16.74 -34.34
N SER A 849 -20.97 -17.44 -33.51
CA SER A 849 -21.62 -16.83 -32.34
C SER A 849 -20.60 -16.24 -31.35
N TRP A 850 -20.95 -15.12 -30.70
CA TRP A 850 -20.13 -14.49 -29.66
C TRP A 850 -19.76 -15.46 -28.52
N ALA A 851 -20.66 -16.38 -28.15
CA ALA A 851 -20.43 -17.39 -27.12
C ALA A 851 -19.31 -18.37 -27.48
N ALA A 852 -19.34 -18.91 -28.71
CA ALA A 852 -18.32 -19.82 -29.20
C ALA A 852 -16.95 -19.13 -29.30
N LEU A 853 -16.93 -17.88 -29.74
CA LEU A 853 -15.71 -17.08 -29.80
C LEU A 853 -15.14 -16.80 -28.40
N ALA A 854 -15.99 -16.46 -27.42
CA ALA A 854 -15.58 -16.24 -26.03
C ALA A 854 -14.98 -17.50 -25.42
N ASN A 855 -15.62 -18.67 -25.64
CA ASN A 855 -15.12 -19.96 -25.16
C ASN A 855 -13.72 -20.28 -25.74
N ARG A 856 -13.50 -20.00 -27.04
CA ARG A 856 -12.20 -20.23 -27.68
C ARG A 856 -11.11 -19.30 -27.15
N ALA A 857 -11.42 -18.01 -27.00
CA ALA A 857 -10.50 -17.02 -26.45
C ALA A 857 -10.12 -17.34 -24.99
N GLU A 858 -11.10 -17.73 -24.16
CA GLU A 858 -10.89 -18.11 -22.77
C GLU A 858 -10.04 -19.38 -22.63
N ALA A 859 -10.30 -20.41 -23.46
CA ALA A 859 -9.47 -21.61 -23.49
C ALA A 859 -8.01 -21.29 -23.89
N SER A 860 -7.81 -20.42 -24.89
CA SER A 860 -6.47 -19.98 -25.32
C SER A 860 -5.76 -19.17 -24.24
N LEU A 861 -6.47 -18.32 -23.50
CA LEU A 861 -5.91 -17.59 -22.36
C LEU A 861 -5.39 -18.55 -21.29
N GLN A 862 -6.18 -19.56 -20.93
CA GLN A 862 -5.81 -20.57 -19.93
C GLN A 862 -4.63 -21.46 -20.37
N GLN A 863 -4.50 -21.70 -21.68
CA GLN A 863 -3.47 -22.55 -22.26
C GLN A 863 -2.14 -21.82 -22.46
N TYR A 864 -2.15 -20.62 -23.03
CA TYR A 864 -0.93 -19.96 -23.50
C TYR A 864 -0.27 -19.04 -22.48
N PHE A 865 -1.03 -18.51 -21.51
CA PHE A 865 -0.49 -17.54 -20.55
C PHE A 865 -0.05 -18.15 -19.22
N TRP A 866 -0.56 -19.31 -18.80
CA TRP A 866 -0.24 -19.87 -17.49
C TRP A 866 1.21 -20.39 -17.43
N LEU A 867 2.00 -19.87 -16.47
CA LEU A 867 3.39 -20.27 -16.27
C LEU A 867 3.49 -21.24 -15.08
N GLU A 868 3.40 -22.55 -15.33
CA GLU A 868 3.34 -23.58 -14.28
C GLU A 868 4.48 -23.47 -13.24
N ASN A 869 5.72 -23.30 -13.71
CA ASN A 869 6.90 -23.22 -12.84
C ASN A 869 7.02 -21.90 -12.06
N ARG A 870 6.26 -20.88 -12.45
CA ARG A 870 6.31 -19.53 -11.86
C ARG A 870 5.10 -19.25 -10.96
N GLY A 871 3.97 -19.94 -11.19
CA GLY A 871 2.75 -19.79 -10.39
C GLY A 871 1.92 -18.55 -10.70
N TYR A 872 2.06 -17.95 -11.89
CA TYR A 872 1.28 -16.80 -12.34
C TYR A 872 1.10 -16.79 -13.85
N PHE A 873 0.25 -15.90 -14.36
CA PHE A 873 0.04 -15.74 -15.79
C PHE A 873 1.07 -14.76 -16.38
N ALA A 874 1.57 -15.08 -17.57
CA ALA A 874 2.39 -14.20 -18.39
C ALA A 874 1.71 -12.84 -18.60
N ASP A 875 2.49 -11.78 -18.66
CA ASP A 875 1.95 -10.44 -18.94
C ASP A 875 1.52 -10.29 -20.42
N LEU A 876 2.23 -10.97 -21.31
CA LEU A 876 2.17 -10.77 -22.75
C LEU A 876 2.61 -12.03 -23.50
N LEU A 877 1.94 -12.32 -24.61
CA LEU A 877 2.50 -13.17 -25.66
C LEU A 877 3.09 -12.28 -26.76
N ILE A 878 4.41 -12.22 -26.84
CA ILE A 878 5.15 -11.33 -27.75
C ILE A 878 5.09 -11.88 -29.17
N GLY A 879 4.56 -11.06 -30.07
CA GLY A 879 4.58 -11.38 -31.49
C GLY A 879 4.31 -10.16 -32.34
N GLY A 880 5.09 -10.00 -33.42
CA GLY A 880 4.85 -8.94 -34.40
C GLY A 880 3.56 -9.18 -35.20
N PRO A 881 3.18 -8.22 -36.05
CA PRO A 881 2.00 -8.33 -36.90
C PRO A 881 2.05 -9.63 -37.73
N GLY A 882 0.96 -10.37 -37.80
CA GLY A 882 0.93 -11.65 -38.52
C GLY A 882 1.15 -12.88 -37.65
N LYS A 883 1.83 -12.74 -36.51
CA LYS A 883 2.27 -13.90 -35.73
C LYS A 883 1.11 -14.48 -34.90
N PRO A 884 0.75 -15.77 -35.07
CA PRO A 884 -0.33 -16.39 -34.29
C PRO A 884 0.06 -16.52 -32.81
N ALA A 885 -0.92 -16.51 -31.91
CA ALA A 885 -0.67 -16.59 -30.47
C ALA A 885 0.06 -17.88 -30.07
N SER A 886 -0.25 -19.00 -30.75
CA SER A 886 0.40 -20.30 -30.53
C SER A 886 1.90 -20.32 -30.86
N GLY A 887 2.37 -19.41 -31.70
CA GLY A 887 3.78 -19.27 -32.05
C GLY A 887 4.49 -18.09 -31.37
N ALA A 888 3.75 -17.29 -30.59
CA ALA A 888 4.27 -16.12 -29.89
C ALA A 888 5.27 -16.50 -28.79
N VAL A 889 6.18 -15.58 -28.45
CA VAL A 889 7.14 -15.78 -27.37
C VAL A 889 6.49 -15.35 -26.06
N VAL A 890 6.51 -16.21 -25.05
CA VAL A 890 5.86 -15.91 -23.77
C VAL A 890 6.74 -14.97 -22.94
N ASP A 891 6.18 -13.85 -22.48
CA ASP A 891 6.85 -12.94 -21.54
C ASP A 891 6.66 -13.42 -20.09
N THR A 892 7.78 -13.69 -19.42
CA THR A 892 7.80 -14.18 -18.02
C THR A 892 7.85 -13.06 -16.98
N ALA A 893 7.86 -11.79 -17.41
CA ALA A 893 7.82 -10.64 -16.51
C ALA A 893 6.58 -10.66 -15.60
N LEU A 894 6.80 -10.56 -14.29
CA LEU A 894 5.72 -10.45 -13.30
C LEU A 894 5.28 -8.99 -13.18
N ARG A 895 4.14 -8.67 -13.79
CA ARG A 895 3.50 -7.33 -13.80
C ARG A 895 2.07 -7.42 -13.23
N SER A 896 1.44 -6.29 -12.92
CA SER A 896 0.12 -6.28 -12.27
C SER A 896 -1.07 -6.66 -13.20
N ASN A 897 -0.88 -6.71 -14.52
CA ASN A 897 -1.99 -6.83 -15.49
C ASN A 897 -2.78 -8.14 -15.40
N TYR A 898 -2.17 -9.27 -15.04
CA TYR A 898 -2.90 -10.53 -14.93
C TYR A 898 -3.95 -10.53 -13.82
N LEU A 899 -3.87 -9.59 -12.86
CA LEU A 899 -4.84 -9.47 -11.78
C LEU A 899 -6.24 -9.13 -12.28
N PHE A 900 -6.36 -8.56 -13.50
CA PHE A 900 -7.67 -8.39 -14.16
C PHE A 900 -8.34 -9.73 -14.45
N ALA A 901 -7.59 -10.77 -14.81
CA ALA A 901 -8.15 -12.09 -15.07
C ALA A 901 -8.80 -12.68 -13.81
N VAL A 902 -8.21 -12.42 -12.64
CA VAL A 902 -8.78 -12.83 -11.34
C VAL A 902 -9.93 -11.91 -10.95
N SER A 903 -9.69 -10.60 -10.79
CA SER A 903 -10.68 -9.63 -10.30
C SER A 903 -11.97 -9.58 -11.14
N LEU A 904 -11.87 -9.75 -12.46
CA LEU A 904 -13.03 -9.80 -13.38
C LEU A 904 -13.61 -11.22 -13.55
N GLY A 905 -13.12 -12.20 -12.80
CA GLY A 905 -13.74 -13.52 -12.64
C GLY A 905 -13.51 -14.52 -13.78
N LEU A 906 -12.47 -14.35 -14.61
CA LEU A 906 -12.08 -15.33 -15.64
C LEU A 906 -11.12 -16.41 -15.10
N VAL A 907 -10.47 -16.16 -13.96
CA VAL A 907 -9.56 -17.09 -13.29
C VAL A 907 -9.97 -17.23 -11.82
N SER A 908 -10.10 -18.46 -11.35
CA SER A 908 -10.50 -18.80 -9.97
C SER A 908 -9.68 -19.97 -9.43
N GLY A 909 -9.93 -20.36 -8.17
CA GLY A 909 -9.28 -21.52 -7.54
C GLY A 909 -7.78 -21.36 -7.35
N GLU A 910 -7.04 -22.48 -7.45
CA GLU A 910 -5.61 -22.53 -7.12
C GLU A 910 -4.76 -21.58 -7.99
N ARG A 911 -5.08 -21.46 -9.29
CA ARG A 911 -4.35 -20.54 -10.18
C ARG A 911 -4.54 -19.08 -9.75
N ALA A 912 -5.76 -18.69 -9.36
CA ALA A 912 -6.02 -17.35 -8.83
C ALA A 912 -5.26 -17.10 -7.52
N GLN A 913 -5.25 -18.08 -6.62
CA GLN A 913 -4.55 -17.98 -5.33
C GLN A 913 -3.05 -17.80 -5.53
N LYS A 914 -2.39 -18.64 -6.34
CA LYS A 914 -0.95 -18.52 -6.65
C LYS A 914 -0.62 -17.17 -7.31
N SER A 915 -1.48 -16.72 -8.24
CA SER A 915 -1.36 -15.41 -8.87
C SER A 915 -1.38 -14.28 -7.83
N VAL A 916 -2.34 -14.26 -6.91
CA VAL A 916 -2.41 -13.22 -5.86
C VAL A 916 -1.22 -13.32 -4.89
N GLU A 917 -0.79 -14.53 -4.53
CA GLU A 917 0.39 -14.72 -3.68
C GLU A 917 1.67 -14.16 -4.32
N ALA A 918 1.84 -14.31 -5.64
CA ALA A 918 2.95 -13.70 -6.36
C ALA A 918 2.90 -12.15 -6.31
N ALA A 919 1.71 -11.55 -6.45
CA ALA A 919 1.55 -10.09 -6.29
C ALA A 919 1.90 -9.63 -4.87
N LEU A 920 1.40 -10.32 -3.84
CA LEU A 920 1.74 -10.06 -2.42
C LEU A 920 3.25 -10.08 -2.20
N GLN A 921 3.92 -11.11 -2.74
CA GLN A 921 5.34 -11.32 -2.53
C GLN A 921 6.23 -10.31 -3.25
N TYR A 922 5.83 -9.79 -4.42
CA TYR A 922 6.77 -9.03 -5.25
C TYR A 922 6.33 -7.62 -5.64
N LEU A 923 5.02 -7.35 -5.68
CA LEU A 923 4.46 -6.13 -6.27
C LEU A 923 3.92 -5.15 -5.23
N VAL A 924 3.34 -5.63 -4.13
CA VAL A 924 2.66 -4.80 -3.12
C VAL A 924 3.63 -3.86 -2.40
N VAL A 925 3.28 -2.58 -2.34
CA VAL A 925 3.88 -1.55 -1.48
C VAL A 925 2.74 -0.75 -0.80
N PRO A 926 2.99 0.09 0.22
CA PRO A 926 1.94 0.89 0.85
C PRO A 926 1.13 1.72 -0.17
N GLY A 927 -0.16 1.41 -0.31
CA GLY A 927 -1.10 2.12 -1.18
C GLY A 927 -0.90 1.98 -2.70
N ALA A 928 0.00 1.12 -3.18
CA ALA A 928 0.28 0.98 -4.61
C ALA A 928 0.82 -0.42 -5.00
N LEU A 929 0.87 -0.73 -6.30
CA LEU A 929 1.54 -1.92 -6.85
C LEU A 929 2.67 -1.54 -7.79
N ARG A 930 3.86 -2.12 -7.61
CA ARG A 930 4.93 -2.06 -8.60
C ARG A 930 4.43 -2.55 -9.96
N SER A 931 4.75 -1.79 -11.01
CA SER A 931 4.43 -2.15 -12.40
C SER A 931 5.20 -3.37 -12.89
N LEU A 932 6.36 -3.67 -12.30
CA LEU A 932 7.21 -4.82 -12.59
C LEU A 932 7.88 -5.30 -11.29
N ALA A 933 7.94 -6.61 -11.08
CA ALA A 933 8.68 -7.22 -9.98
C ALA A 933 10.21 -7.10 -10.17
N PRO A 934 11.00 -6.98 -9.09
CA PRO A 934 12.46 -7.02 -9.14
C PRO A 934 12.99 -8.45 -9.35
N LEU A 935 12.53 -9.13 -10.41
CA LEU A 935 12.89 -10.49 -10.80
C LEU A 935 13.54 -10.49 -12.19
N THR A 936 14.25 -11.57 -12.50
CA THR A 936 14.76 -11.79 -13.85
C THR A 936 13.62 -12.04 -14.83
N VAL A 937 13.75 -11.46 -16.03
CA VAL A 937 12.76 -11.60 -17.11
C VAL A 937 13.32 -12.41 -18.28
N SER A 938 12.43 -13.10 -18.97
CA SER A 938 12.69 -13.81 -20.23
C SER A 938 11.49 -13.64 -21.15
N PRO A 939 11.68 -13.21 -22.42
CA PRO A 939 12.95 -12.78 -23.00
C PRO A 939 13.50 -11.49 -22.34
N PRO A 940 14.81 -11.18 -22.48
CA PRO A 940 15.37 -9.92 -21.97
C PRO A 940 14.69 -8.69 -22.60
N LEU A 941 14.52 -7.62 -21.83
CA LEU A 941 13.87 -6.36 -22.23
C LEU A 941 14.89 -5.22 -22.33
N PRO A 942 15.57 -5.05 -23.49
CA PRO A 942 16.52 -3.96 -23.67
C PRO A 942 15.80 -2.65 -23.98
N ILE A 943 16.18 -1.58 -23.28
CA ILE A 943 15.69 -0.22 -23.51
C ILE A 943 16.84 0.59 -24.10
N HIS A 944 16.66 1.14 -25.28
CA HIS A 944 17.67 1.95 -25.97
C HIS A 944 17.23 3.39 -26.06
N ASP A 945 18.14 4.33 -25.85
CA ASP A 945 17.88 5.75 -26.12
C ASP A 945 17.82 6.03 -27.64
N PRO A 946 17.45 7.25 -28.08
CA PRO A 946 17.38 7.60 -29.50
C PRO A 946 18.69 7.44 -30.28
N THR A 947 19.85 7.33 -29.60
CA THR A 947 21.15 7.10 -30.23
C THR A 947 21.49 5.61 -30.36
N GLY A 948 20.63 4.72 -29.86
CA GLY A 948 20.84 3.27 -29.84
C GLY A 948 21.66 2.77 -28.65
N ARG A 949 21.96 3.62 -27.66
CA ARG A 949 22.68 3.22 -26.45
C ARG A 949 21.74 2.50 -25.48
N LEU A 950 22.19 1.36 -24.97
CA LEU A 950 21.45 0.58 -23.97
C LEU A 950 21.40 1.33 -22.62
N LEU A 951 20.20 1.48 -22.06
CA LEU A 951 19.92 2.26 -20.84
C LEU A 951 19.75 1.39 -19.58
N ASN A 952 19.49 0.09 -19.72
CA ASN A 952 19.18 -0.81 -18.60
C ASN A 952 19.91 -2.15 -18.71
N ASN A 953 19.85 -2.97 -17.65
CA ASN A 953 20.15 -4.39 -17.73
C ASN A 953 18.92 -5.13 -18.31
N PRO A 954 18.99 -5.73 -19.51
CA PRO A 954 17.82 -6.34 -20.15
C PRO A 954 17.24 -7.55 -19.39
N VAL A 955 18.07 -8.29 -18.66
CA VAL A 955 17.63 -9.49 -17.91
C VAL A 955 17.01 -9.08 -16.57
N GLU A 956 17.37 -7.91 -16.04
CA GLU A 956 16.86 -7.33 -14.80
C GLU A 956 16.40 -5.89 -15.03
N PRO A 957 15.32 -5.67 -15.81
CA PRO A 957 14.92 -4.33 -16.26
C PRO A 957 14.22 -3.51 -15.16
N TYR A 958 14.13 -4.03 -13.92
CA TYR A 958 13.48 -3.36 -12.81
C TYR A 958 14.15 -2.03 -12.45
N PHE A 959 13.33 -1.00 -12.30
CA PHE A 959 13.72 0.37 -12.00
C PHE A 959 12.77 0.97 -10.96
N GLY A 960 13.17 0.88 -9.68
CA GLY A 960 12.32 1.24 -8.54
C GLY A 960 12.23 2.74 -8.19
N ARG A 961 12.91 3.62 -8.94
CA ARG A 961 12.96 5.08 -8.69
C ARG A 961 12.55 5.86 -9.92
N TYR A 962 11.59 6.77 -9.77
CA TYR A 962 11.13 7.65 -10.85
C TYR A 962 11.68 9.07 -10.65
N GLU A 963 12.94 9.28 -11.04
CA GLU A 963 13.66 10.55 -10.88
C GLU A 963 14.71 10.75 -11.98
N GLY A 964 15.16 11.99 -12.18
CA GLY A 964 16.10 12.36 -13.24
C GLY A 964 15.43 12.80 -14.54
N ASP A 965 16.21 12.86 -15.62
CA ASP A 965 15.74 13.30 -16.93
C ASP A 965 14.69 12.35 -17.53
N GLU A 966 13.94 12.88 -18.50
CA GLU A 966 12.82 12.18 -19.11
C GLU A 966 13.22 10.88 -19.80
N ASP A 967 14.14 10.98 -20.76
CA ASP A 967 14.36 9.92 -21.75
C ASP A 967 15.28 8.82 -21.24
N THR A 968 16.26 9.13 -20.38
CA THR A 968 17.22 8.11 -19.91
C THR A 968 16.88 7.53 -18.55
N ARG A 969 15.96 8.15 -17.79
CA ARG A 969 15.60 7.72 -16.44
C ARG A 969 14.09 7.50 -16.26
N ARG A 970 13.29 8.56 -16.37
CA ARG A 970 11.85 8.51 -16.02
C ARG A 970 11.04 7.61 -16.95
N LYS A 971 11.17 7.77 -18.28
CA LYS A 971 10.48 6.92 -19.26
C LYS A 971 10.84 5.44 -19.09
N PRO A 972 12.14 5.05 -19.01
CA PRO A 972 12.52 3.68 -18.69
C PRO A 972 11.90 3.14 -17.39
N ALA A 973 11.74 3.96 -16.35
CA ALA A 973 11.22 3.54 -15.06
C ALA A 973 9.69 3.51 -14.93
N TYR A 974 8.97 4.31 -15.73
CA TYR A 974 7.54 4.62 -15.56
C TYR A 974 6.63 3.38 -15.42
N HIS A 975 6.91 2.33 -16.21
CA HIS A 975 6.22 1.05 -16.13
C HIS A 975 7.16 -0.14 -15.87
N ASN A 976 8.38 0.08 -15.39
CA ASN A 976 9.34 -0.99 -15.11
C ASN A 976 9.77 -1.06 -13.64
N GLY A 977 8.93 -0.62 -12.70
CA GLY A 977 9.23 -0.75 -11.27
C GLY A 977 8.57 0.32 -10.42
N THR A 978 8.27 1.48 -11.01
CA THR A 978 7.37 2.50 -10.42
C THR A 978 6.07 1.84 -9.97
N ALA A 979 5.57 2.22 -8.79
CA ALA A 979 4.36 1.67 -8.22
C ALA A 979 3.14 2.54 -8.55
N TRP A 980 2.05 1.91 -8.97
CA TRP A 980 0.84 2.55 -9.46
C TRP A 980 -0.30 2.40 -8.47
N THR A 981 -0.99 3.50 -8.18
CA THR A 981 -2.08 3.53 -7.19
C THR A 981 -3.38 2.92 -7.74
N TRP A 982 -3.64 3.02 -9.05
CA TRP A 982 -4.90 2.56 -9.64
C TRP A 982 -5.02 1.03 -9.81
N THR A 983 -3.90 0.31 -9.97
CA THR A 983 -3.92 -1.17 -10.05
C THR A 983 -3.98 -1.83 -8.67
N PHE A 984 -3.69 -1.09 -7.60
CA PHE A 984 -3.70 -1.61 -6.23
C PHE A 984 -5.09 -2.00 -5.70
N PRO A 985 -6.16 -1.22 -5.94
CA PRO A 985 -7.52 -1.68 -5.70
C PRO A 985 -7.87 -2.97 -6.45
N VAL A 986 -7.44 -3.11 -7.71
CA VAL A 986 -7.66 -4.33 -8.52
C VAL A 986 -7.02 -5.56 -7.86
N PHE A 987 -5.82 -5.41 -7.30
CA PHE A 987 -5.20 -6.45 -6.46
C PHE A 987 -6.06 -6.80 -5.23
N CYS A 988 -6.57 -5.81 -4.52
CA CYS A 988 -7.40 -6.05 -3.33
C CYS A 988 -8.69 -6.80 -3.69
N GLU A 989 -9.32 -6.46 -4.81
CA GLU A 989 -10.46 -7.20 -5.35
C GLU A 989 -10.08 -8.64 -5.75
N ALA A 990 -8.95 -8.81 -6.45
CA ALA A 990 -8.44 -10.12 -6.83
C ALA A 990 -8.13 -10.99 -5.61
N LEU A 991 -7.58 -10.41 -4.53
CA LEU A 991 -7.30 -11.10 -3.27
C LEU A 991 -8.58 -11.60 -2.64
N ALA A 992 -9.59 -10.75 -2.46
CA ALA A 992 -10.86 -11.18 -1.90
C ALA A 992 -11.51 -12.28 -2.76
N ARG A 993 -11.51 -12.12 -4.08
CA ARG A 993 -12.14 -13.05 -5.01
C ARG A 993 -11.41 -14.40 -5.13
N ALA A 994 -10.08 -14.45 -5.03
CA ALA A 994 -9.31 -15.70 -5.13
C ALA A 994 -9.62 -16.71 -3.99
N TRP A 995 -10.20 -16.23 -2.90
CA TRP A 995 -10.73 -17.05 -1.81
C TRP A 995 -12.23 -16.82 -1.61
N ASP A 996 -12.97 -16.65 -2.72
CA ASP A 996 -14.44 -16.60 -2.76
C ASP A 996 -15.07 -15.60 -1.78
N PHE A 997 -14.40 -14.47 -1.55
CA PHE A 997 -14.79 -13.45 -0.58
C PHE A 997 -14.94 -13.99 0.86
N SER A 998 -14.12 -14.98 1.23
CA SER A 998 -14.01 -15.41 2.64
C SER A 998 -13.71 -14.23 3.56
N GLN A 999 -14.24 -14.29 4.78
CA GLN A 999 -14.15 -13.19 5.75
C GLN A 999 -12.69 -12.75 6.00
N GLU A 1000 -11.78 -13.71 6.08
CA GLU A 1000 -10.36 -13.46 6.30
C GLU A 1000 -9.70 -12.77 5.09
N ALA A 1001 -10.08 -13.15 3.87
CA ALA A 1001 -9.60 -12.52 2.63
C ALA A 1001 -10.15 -11.08 2.48
N VAL A 1002 -11.44 -10.88 2.77
CA VAL A 1002 -12.06 -9.54 2.73
C VAL A 1002 -11.42 -8.63 3.77
N ALA A 1003 -11.19 -9.11 5.00
CA ALA A 1003 -10.51 -8.35 6.03
C ALA A 1003 -9.08 -7.95 5.62
N ALA A 1004 -8.32 -8.88 5.06
CA ALA A 1004 -6.97 -8.59 4.55
C ALA A 1004 -7.00 -7.59 3.38
N ALA A 1005 -7.87 -7.79 2.39
CA ALA A 1005 -8.05 -6.87 1.27
C ALA A 1005 -8.41 -5.45 1.73
N LYS A 1006 -9.31 -5.32 2.72
CA LYS A 1006 -9.66 -4.02 3.33
C LYS A 1006 -8.47 -3.40 4.05
N ALA A 1007 -7.71 -4.17 4.82
CA ALA A 1007 -6.52 -3.65 5.50
C ALA A 1007 -5.49 -3.12 4.48
N TYR A 1008 -5.22 -3.90 3.40
CA TYR A 1008 -4.34 -3.47 2.31
C TYR A 1008 -4.85 -2.20 1.65
N LEU A 1009 -6.11 -2.17 1.20
CA LEU A 1009 -6.69 -1.00 0.53
C LEU A 1009 -6.70 0.24 1.44
N GLY A 1010 -6.98 0.04 2.74
CA GLY A 1010 -6.93 1.08 3.76
C GLY A 1010 -5.57 1.74 3.92
N SER A 1011 -4.48 1.09 3.51
CA SER A 1011 -3.14 1.73 3.48
C SER A 1011 -3.05 2.94 2.54
N MET A 1012 -4.01 3.12 1.63
CA MET A 1012 -4.14 4.32 0.80
C MET A 1012 -4.61 5.56 1.59
N GLU A 1013 -5.17 5.41 2.80
CA GLU A 1013 -5.64 6.55 3.60
C GLU A 1013 -4.52 7.58 3.83
N ARG A 1014 -3.30 7.10 4.09
CA ARG A 1014 -2.12 7.97 4.25
C ARG A 1014 -1.80 8.79 2.99
N LEU A 1015 -2.14 8.29 1.80
CA LEU A 1015 -1.94 9.04 0.56
C LEU A 1015 -2.88 10.25 0.46
N LEU A 1016 -4.08 10.17 1.05
CA LEU A 1016 -5.01 11.29 1.14
C LEU A 1016 -4.59 12.34 2.18
N ASP A 1017 -3.65 12.02 3.06
CA ASP A 1017 -3.17 12.88 4.16
C ASP A 1017 -1.85 13.59 3.85
N GLU A 1018 -1.21 13.28 2.71
CA GLU A 1018 0.11 13.79 2.33
C GLU A 1018 0.16 14.22 0.85
N GLY A 1019 0.97 15.24 0.52
CA GLY A 1019 1.16 15.66 -0.87
C GLY A 1019 0.04 16.58 -1.30
N CYS A 1020 -0.87 16.12 -2.16
CA CYS A 1020 -2.12 16.84 -2.46
C CYS A 1020 -3.23 16.34 -1.53
N LEU A 1021 -3.57 17.16 -0.52
CA LEU A 1021 -4.47 16.77 0.55
C LEU A 1021 -5.86 16.45 0.01
N GLY A 1022 -6.40 15.31 0.47
CA GLY A 1022 -7.69 14.79 0.00
C GLY A 1022 -7.64 14.12 -1.38
N GLN A 1023 -6.46 13.91 -1.97
CA GLN A 1023 -6.30 13.28 -3.27
C GLN A 1023 -5.31 12.10 -3.22
N ILE A 1024 -5.33 11.25 -4.24
CA ILE A 1024 -4.38 10.12 -4.39
C ILE A 1024 -3.46 10.43 -5.58
N PRO A 1025 -2.12 10.29 -5.43
CA PRO A 1025 -1.19 10.51 -6.52
C PRO A 1025 -1.28 9.40 -7.57
N GLU A 1026 -0.76 9.68 -8.75
CA GLU A 1026 -0.71 8.73 -9.86
C GLU A 1026 0.20 7.53 -9.56
N ILE A 1027 1.42 7.82 -9.08
CA ILE A 1027 2.48 6.84 -8.89
C ILE A 1027 3.32 7.13 -7.65
N LEU A 1028 3.98 6.09 -7.14
CA LEU A 1028 4.99 6.13 -6.09
C LEU A 1028 6.29 5.51 -6.60
N ASP A 1029 7.42 5.87 -5.99
CA ASP A 1029 8.65 5.08 -6.16
C ASP A 1029 8.39 3.61 -5.76
N GLY A 1030 8.83 2.67 -6.59
CA GLY A 1030 8.74 1.23 -6.33
C GLY A 1030 9.57 0.80 -5.11
N ASP A 1031 10.69 1.47 -4.86
CA ASP A 1031 11.56 1.20 -3.71
C ASP A 1031 11.29 2.15 -2.54
N ALA A 1032 11.38 1.64 -1.30
CA ALA A 1032 11.21 2.40 -0.06
C ALA A 1032 12.15 3.62 -0.05
N PRO A 1033 11.69 4.84 0.30
CA PRO A 1033 10.52 5.10 1.13
C PRO A 1033 9.21 5.34 0.35
N HIS A 1034 9.13 5.00 -0.94
CA HIS A 1034 7.91 5.13 -1.76
C HIS A 1034 7.40 6.57 -1.89
N TRP A 1035 8.29 7.51 -2.23
CA TRP A 1035 7.90 8.90 -2.46
C TRP A 1035 6.79 9.02 -3.50
N GLN A 1036 5.86 9.94 -3.29
CA GLN A 1036 4.85 10.30 -4.28
C GLN A 1036 5.53 10.93 -5.51
N ARG A 1037 5.11 10.51 -6.70
CA ARG A 1037 5.62 10.91 -8.01
C ARG A 1037 4.44 11.12 -8.96
N GLY A 1038 4.76 11.53 -10.18
CA GLY A 1038 3.73 11.73 -11.20
C GLY A 1038 2.75 12.83 -10.79
N CYS A 1039 1.53 12.72 -11.30
CA CYS A 1039 0.43 13.64 -11.01
C CYS A 1039 0.04 13.53 -9.52
N ASP A 1040 -0.07 14.66 -8.81
CA ASP A 1040 -0.33 14.64 -7.36
C ASP A 1040 -1.79 14.26 -7.04
N ALA A 1041 -2.71 14.56 -7.96
CA ALA A 1041 -4.13 14.23 -7.85
C ALA A 1041 -4.59 13.54 -9.14
N GLN A 1042 -4.89 12.24 -9.05
CA GLN A 1042 -5.17 11.42 -10.22
C GLN A 1042 -6.47 10.62 -10.08
N ALA A 1043 -7.31 10.70 -11.12
CA ALA A 1043 -8.70 10.27 -11.06
C ALA A 1043 -8.87 8.75 -10.89
N TRP A 1044 -8.12 7.94 -11.65
CA TRP A 1044 -8.28 6.47 -11.64
C TRP A 1044 -7.90 5.81 -10.31
N GLY A 1045 -6.92 6.34 -9.58
CA GLY A 1045 -6.49 5.80 -8.29
C GLY A 1045 -7.57 5.99 -7.23
N VAL A 1046 -8.16 7.20 -7.19
CA VAL A 1046 -9.27 7.54 -6.30
C VAL A 1046 -10.52 6.71 -6.61
N THR A 1047 -10.92 6.67 -7.88
CA THR A 1047 -12.17 6.05 -8.32
C THR A 1047 -12.14 4.52 -8.21
N GLU A 1048 -11.02 3.86 -8.55
CA GLU A 1048 -10.90 2.41 -8.35
C GLU A 1048 -10.83 2.04 -6.86
N ALA A 1049 -10.17 2.86 -6.02
CA ALA A 1049 -10.18 2.65 -4.57
C ALA A 1049 -11.61 2.75 -4.00
N LEU A 1050 -12.38 3.74 -4.43
CA LEU A 1050 -13.79 3.90 -4.06
C LEU A 1050 -14.62 2.67 -4.46
N ARG A 1051 -14.48 2.23 -5.71
CA ARG A 1051 -15.20 1.08 -6.27
C ARG A 1051 -14.95 -0.18 -5.45
N VAL A 1052 -13.67 -0.52 -5.23
CA VAL A 1052 -13.30 -1.74 -4.54
C VAL A 1052 -13.61 -1.67 -3.04
N TRP A 1053 -13.43 -0.51 -2.40
CA TRP A 1053 -13.84 -0.32 -1.01
C TRP A 1053 -15.33 -0.58 -0.82
N SER A 1054 -16.16 -0.10 -1.75
CA SER A 1054 -17.60 -0.34 -1.74
C SER A 1054 -17.94 -1.83 -1.87
N ILE A 1055 -17.30 -2.54 -2.80
CA ILE A 1055 -17.46 -3.99 -2.97
C ILE A 1055 -17.08 -4.75 -1.70
N LEU A 1056 -15.91 -4.46 -1.12
CA LEU A 1056 -15.42 -5.13 0.08
C LEU A 1056 -16.31 -4.86 1.30
N LYS A 1057 -16.93 -3.68 1.36
CA LYS A 1057 -17.87 -3.31 2.43
C LYS A 1057 -19.20 -4.02 2.30
N GLU A 1058 -19.73 -4.20 1.09
CA GLU A 1058 -20.97 -4.97 0.86
C GLU A 1058 -20.80 -6.47 1.16
N ARG A 1059 -19.55 -6.97 1.11
CA ARG A 1059 -19.19 -8.38 1.32
C ARG A 1059 -18.63 -8.69 2.70
N ALA A 1060 -18.34 -7.68 3.51
CA ALA A 1060 -17.91 -7.80 4.92
C ALA A 1060 -19.13 -7.88 5.83
#